data_AF-A0A7X8UUW2-F1
#
_entry.id   AF-A0A7X8UUW2-F1
#
_cell.length_a   1.000
_cell.length_b   1.000
_cell.length_c   1.000
_cell.angle_alpha   90.00
_cell.angle_beta   90.00
_cell.angle_gamma   90.00
#
_symmetry.space_group_name_H-M   'P 1'
#
loop_
_entity.id
_entity.type
_entity.pdbx_description
1 polymer ?
#
loop_
_entity_poly.entity_id
_entity_poly.type
_entity_poly.pdbx_seq_one_letter_code
_entity_poly.pdbx_strand_id
1 'polypeptide(L)'
;MLMEGIHHPTVRGFRFSFIVSFVCAAAFVTSSAQARNPIRSSFFSVYPNAVGTVIETVPSRPGHCGVCHYDFSGGGTLNAYGALLASVRPNYKKDDQAIRAIENMDPDGDGFSTKVEVTNVTTYSNTPTFPGLTPATVGNVLNVSLSDIQQHLVPSTGGDTTPPSVAVIVPNGGEILVANTGTTVQWIAGDASGIAGIDLYLSLDNGLTFKPEARGLSNAGSYTWFPANRPTTQAIFRVVAMDNAFNTNHDDSDNVFTIVSPPGGIVPTTLRDFDQPGTQPFEAGILNPPSACAVCHGNYDPAVEPYFNWSGSMMAHASKDLLFEALMVISNQDAPDSGDLCLRCHLPRGWYQGRSIPTDGSRMLSTDKFGVACDFCHRMVDPIYNPGVSPAEDVAILNALSFPGTIFANGMAVIDPTGARRGPFIDATSGHPILVSPFHREAALCGTCHDVSNPAFEKDAAGNYVPNALDTTATNFASNKLAPVERTYSEWFFSEYNTPTGVYAPQFGGNKTYVATCQDCHMRDVTGQGCNMDPPVRPDLPLHDMTGGNTWFPSLLSTLYPGLVDPVALAASINRARYMLQNAADLTAAQQEVYLNVSLTNQTGHKLPTGYPEGRRMWINVQFRDAGGALLAESGAYDLDTGVLTYDSAIKIYEVKPGMDETVAALAGVEPGPSFHFVLNNKIFKDNRIPPRGFTNAAFAEFGGAPVAHSYEDGQYWDDTSYRVPPGAVSAEINLYYQSTSKEFIEFLRDANHTNSKGQEMYDLWFNNNKCPPELMATLTLSVNAPLVRADLDRDGDVDQDDYALFKACISGPGIPYGPNCADRDFDEDGDVDQDDFGIFQRCLSGPDELPDQNCEN
;
A
#
# COMPACT_ATOMS: atom_id res chain seq x y z
N MET A 1 -45.20 0.67 -40.10
CA MET A 1 -45.59 0.15 -41.43
C MET A 1 -44.45 -0.74 -41.88
N LEU A 2 -44.59 -2.07 -41.75
CA LEU A 2 -45.03 -2.98 -42.83
C LEU A 2 -44.07 -2.86 -44.03
N MET A 3 -43.45 -3.89 -44.60
CA MET A 3 -43.53 -5.35 -44.50
C MET A 3 -42.44 -5.89 -45.47
N GLU A 4 -41.95 -7.10 -45.23
CA GLU A 4 -41.67 -8.20 -46.21
C GLU A 4 -40.91 -7.90 -47.54
N GLY A 5 -40.07 -8.77 -48.10
CA GLY A 5 -39.75 -10.17 -47.85
C GLY A 5 -38.84 -10.75 -48.96
N ILE A 6 -38.10 -11.80 -48.60
CA ILE A 6 -37.93 -13.09 -49.30
C ILE A 6 -37.57 -13.10 -50.82
N HIS A 7 -36.36 -13.60 -51.17
CA HIS A 7 -36.15 -14.85 -51.95
C HIS A 7 -34.67 -15.19 -52.28
N HIS A 8 -34.28 -16.44 -51.95
CA HIS A 8 -33.19 -17.26 -52.53
C HIS A 8 -33.45 -17.60 -54.03
N PRO A 9 -32.51 -18.17 -54.87
CA PRO A 9 -31.50 -19.19 -54.53
C PRO A 9 -30.19 -19.32 -55.38
N THR A 10 -29.24 -20.13 -54.86
CA THR A 10 -28.28 -21.09 -55.49
C THR A 10 -27.47 -20.74 -56.76
N VAL A 11 -26.14 -20.99 -56.74
CA VAL A 11 -25.44 -22.17 -57.34
C VAL A 11 -23.91 -22.06 -57.15
N ARG A 12 -23.28 -23.23 -57.06
CA ARG A 12 -21.89 -23.61 -56.74
C ARG A 12 -20.76 -23.02 -57.60
N GLY A 13 -19.62 -22.80 -56.94
CA GLY A 13 -18.33 -23.42 -57.30
C GLY A 13 -17.23 -22.49 -57.82
N PHE A 14 -16.15 -22.30 -57.05
CA PHE A 14 -14.78 -22.71 -57.38
C PHE A 14 -13.82 -22.30 -56.23
N ARG A 15 -12.90 -23.20 -55.88
CA ARG A 15 -11.87 -23.02 -54.85
C ARG A 15 -10.68 -22.24 -55.41
N PHE A 16 -10.17 -21.27 -54.66
CA PHE A 16 -8.73 -20.94 -54.61
C PHE A 16 -8.37 -20.44 -53.21
N SER A 17 -7.35 -21.07 -52.62
CA SER A 17 -6.82 -20.80 -51.29
C SER A 17 -6.13 -19.43 -51.24
N PHE A 18 -6.45 -18.64 -50.22
CA PHE A 18 -5.50 -17.73 -49.55
C PHE A 18 -5.81 -17.75 -48.06
N ILE A 19 -4.82 -18.15 -47.26
CA ILE A 19 -4.87 -18.14 -45.80
C ILE A 19 -4.64 -16.69 -45.36
N VAL A 20 -5.67 -16.09 -44.76
CA VAL A 20 -5.56 -14.88 -43.93
C VAL A 20 -6.34 -15.18 -42.65
N SER A 21 -5.63 -15.47 -41.57
CA SER A 21 -6.24 -15.62 -40.24
C SER A 21 -6.45 -14.24 -39.63
N PHE A 22 -7.70 -13.77 -39.64
CA PHE A 22 -8.19 -12.73 -38.74
C PHE A 22 -8.39 -13.38 -37.35
N VAL A 23 -7.62 -12.94 -36.35
CA VAL A 23 -7.88 -13.27 -34.94
C VAL A 23 -8.89 -12.25 -34.42
N CYS A 24 -10.18 -12.63 -34.40
CA CYS A 24 -11.18 -11.92 -33.61
C CYS A 24 -11.02 -12.34 -32.15
N ALA A 25 -10.57 -11.40 -31.32
CA ALA A 25 -10.64 -11.49 -29.87
C ALA A 25 -12.11 -11.43 -29.42
N ALA A 26 -12.65 -12.58 -29.02
CA ALA A 26 -13.92 -12.63 -28.30
C ALA A 26 -13.65 -12.32 -26.83
N ALA A 27 -14.23 -11.21 -26.37
CA ALA A 27 -14.26 -10.83 -24.96
C ALA A 27 -14.92 -11.93 -24.13
N PHE A 28 -14.17 -12.50 -23.18
CA PHE A 28 -14.72 -13.39 -22.16
C PHE A 28 -15.40 -12.55 -21.08
N VAL A 29 -16.71 -12.40 -21.21
CA VAL A 29 -17.58 -11.95 -20.12
C VAL A 29 -17.70 -13.11 -19.14
N THR A 30 -16.99 -13.03 -18.01
CA THR A 30 -17.13 -13.98 -16.90
C THR A 30 -18.27 -13.51 -16.00
N SER A 31 -19.49 -13.96 -16.33
CA SER A 31 -20.64 -13.86 -15.43
C SER A 31 -20.34 -14.57 -14.12
N SER A 32 -20.50 -13.89 -12.98
CA SER A 32 -20.48 -14.51 -11.66
C SER A 32 -21.53 -15.62 -11.57
N ALA A 33 -21.11 -16.84 -11.25
CA ALA A 33 -22.02 -17.94 -10.99
C ALA A 33 -22.71 -17.69 -9.63
N GLN A 34 -23.92 -17.14 -9.66
CA GLN A 34 -24.90 -17.45 -8.61
C GLN A 34 -25.06 -18.97 -8.56
N ALA A 35 -25.38 -19.53 -7.38
CA ALA A 35 -25.82 -20.92 -7.26
C ALA A 35 -26.91 -21.18 -8.30
N ARG A 36 -26.54 -21.86 -9.39
CA ARG A 36 -27.51 -22.31 -10.37
C ARG A 36 -28.18 -23.52 -9.74
N ASN A 37 -29.40 -23.34 -9.26
CA ASN A 37 -30.34 -24.42 -8.92
C ASN A 37 -30.28 -25.63 -9.89
N PRO A 38 -29.99 -25.49 -11.21
CA PRO A 38 -29.80 -26.64 -12.10
C PRO A 38 -28.53 -27.49 -11.91
N ILE A 39 -27.40 -26.98 -11.36
CA ILE A 39 -26.17 -27.82 -11.20
C ILE A 39 -26.35 -28.82 -10.07
N ARG A 40 -26.84 -28.36 -8.91
CA ARG A 40 -27.23 -29.24 -7.78
C ARG A 40 -28.23 -30.30 -8.26
N SER A 41 -29.27 -29.86 -8.96
CA SER A 41 -30.29 -30.77 -9.51
C SER A 41 -29.69 -31.77 -10.50
N SER A 42 -28.72 -31.34 -11.31
CA SER A 42 -28.01 -32.19 -12.28
C SER A 42 -27.08 -33.18 -11.59
N PHE A 43 -26.39 -32.79 -10.51
CA PHE A 43 -25.55 -33.69 -9.71
C PHE A 43 -26.38 -34.84 -9.14
N PHE A 44 -27.48 -34.54 -8.45
CA PHE A 44 -28.38 -35.57 -7.91
C PHE A 44 -29.14 -36.34 -8.99
N SER A 45 -29.34 -35.77 -10.18
CA SER A 45 -29.85 -36.51 -11.33
C SER A 45 -28.83 -37.50 -11.92
N VAL A 46 -27.53 -37.19 -11.86
CA VAL A 46 -26.46 -38.10 -12.30
C VAL A 46 -26.22 -39.19 -11.25
N TYR A 47 -26.31 -38.83 -9.97
CA TYR A 47 -26.09 -39.71 -8.81
C TYR A 47 -27.38 -39.85 -7.96
N PRO A 48 -28.39 -40.60 -8.42
CA PRO A 48 -29.66 -40.72 -7.71
C PRO A 48 -29.54 -41.39 -6.35
N ASN A 49 -28.48 -42.18 -6.12
CA ASN A 49 -28.19 -42.83 -4.84
C ASN A 49 -27.63 -41.85 -3.77
N ALA A 50 -27.26 -40.63 -4.18
CA ALA A 50 -26.87 -39.56 -3.26
C ALA A 50 -28.07 -38.80 -2.66
N VAL A 51 -29.26 -38.96 -3.24
CA VAL A 51 -30.47 -38.29 -2.78
C VAL A 51 -30.89 -38.83 -1.41
N GLY A 52 -31.22 -37.93 -0.48
CA GLY A 52 -31.61 -38.22 0.89
C GLY A 52 -30.44 -38.52 1.83
N THR A 53 -29.22 -38.58 1.32
CA THR A 53 -28.01 -38.84 2.13
C THR A 53 -27.42 -37.55 2.69
N VAL A 54 -26.42 -37.67 3.57
CA VAL A 54 -25.77 -36.52 4.23
C VAL A 54 -25.26 -35.45 3.26
N ILE A 55 -24.79 -35.82 2.06
CA ILE A 55 -24.32 -34.86 1.06
C ILE A 55 -25.45 -34.00 0.47
N GLU A 56 -26.72 -34.40 0.65
CA GLU A 56 -27.91 -33.62 0.32
C GLU A 56 -28.59 -32.99 1.55
N THR A 57 -28.60 -33.71 2.67
CA THR A 57 -29.53 -33.47 3.80
C THR A 57 -28.86 -33.03 5.09
N VAL A 58 -27.54 -32.76 5.07
CA VAL A 58 -26.70 -32.29 6.19
C VAL A 58 -27.52 -31.79 7.40
N PRO A 59 -27.40 -32.43 8.58
CA PRO A 59 -28.28 -32.26 9.75
C PRO A 59 -28.61 -30.82 10.15
N SER A 60 -27.68 -29.88 9.98
CA SER A 60 -27.87 -28.47 10.36
C SER A 60 -28.67 -27.61 9.38
N ARG A 61 -28.81 -27.98 8.07
CA ARG A 61 -29.51 -27.17 7.05
C ARG A 61 -30.09 -28.00 5.87
N PRO A 62 -31.40 -28.27 5.82
CA PRO A 62 -32.03 -29.02 4.73
C PRO A 62 -31.96 -28.29 3.37
N GLY A 63 -31.57 -28.99 2.30
CA GLY A 63 -31.59 -28.47 0.91
C GLY A 63 -30.29 -27.80 0.45
N HIS A 64 -29.26 -27.82 1.29
CA HIS A 64 -27.94 -27.20 1.09
C HIS A 64 -26.88 -28.28 0.85
N CYS A 65 -25.95 -28.11 -0.10
CA CYS A 65 -24.87 -29.07 -0.35
C CYS A 65 -23.54 -28.40 -0.72
N GLY A 66 -22.47 -28.68 0.05
CA GLY A 66 -21.11 -28.20 -0.19
C GLY A 66 -20.34 -28.98 -1.25
N VAL A 67 -21.04 -29.54 -2.24
CA VAL A 67 -20.43 -30.39 -3.29
C VAL A 67 -19.48 -29.57 -4.17
N CYS A 68 -19.85 -28.34 -4.52
CA CYS A 68 -19.03 -27.48 -5.39
C CYS A 68 -18.29 -26.35 -4.65
N HIS A 69 -18.71 -26.01 -3.43
CA HIS A 69 -18.22 -24.84 -2.70
C HIS A 69 -17.95 -25.21 -1.25
N TYR A 70 -16.96 -24.56 -0.63
CA TYR A 70 -16.72 -24.68 0.81
C TYR A 70 -17.87 -24.09 1.65
N ASP A 71 -18.60 -23.12 1.11
CA ASP A 71 -19.82 -22.62 1.75
C ASP A 71 -21.03 -23.46 1.33
N PHE A 72 -21.67 -24.09 2.31
CA PHE A 72 -22.84 -24.93 2.09
C PHE A 72 -24.10 -24.13 1.71
N SER A 73 -24.04 -22.79 1.68
CA SER A 73 -25.02 -21.94 1.02
C SER A 73 -25.03 -22.06 -0.52
N GLY A 74 -23.99 -22.68 -1.10
CA GLY A 74 -23.83 -22.86 -2.55
C GLY A 74 -23.18 -21.67 -3.27
N GLY A 75 -22.68 -20.68 -2.51
CA GLY A 75 -21.87 -19.56 -3.02
C GLY A 75 -20.41 -19.63 -2.56
N GLY A 76 -19.64 -18.57 -2.79
CA GLY A 76 -18.26 -18.46 -2.26
C GLY A 76 -17.20 -19.30 -2.98
N THR A 77 -16.07 -19.54 -2.30
CA THR A 77 -14.90 -20.24 -2.85
C THR A 77 -15.24 -21.66 -3.28
N LEU A 78 -14.91 -22.01 -4.52
CA LEU A 78 -15.06 -23.37 -5.05
C LEU A 78 -14.13 -24.32 -4.28
N ASN A 79 -14.64 -25.49 -3.94
CA ASN A 79 -13.81 -26.60 -3.48
C ASN A 79 -13.17 -27.30 -4.70
N ALA A 80 -12.36 -28.33 -4.48
CA ALA A 80 -11.61 -28.97 -5.57
C ALA A 80 -12.53 -29.55 -6.68
N TYR A 81 -13.64 -30.19 -6.29
CA TYR A 81 -14.67 -30.66 -7.20
C TYR A 81 -15.30 -29.52 -8.02
N GLY A 82 -15.71 -28.45 -7.35
CA GLY A 82 -16.36 -27.31 -8.00
C GLY A 82 -15.42 -26.59 -8.97
N ALA A 83 -14.14 -26.47 -8.62
CA ALA A 83 -13.12 -25.87 -9.48
C ALA A 83 -12.91 -26.71 -10.75
N LEU A 84 -12.78 -28.03 -10.62
CA LEU A 84 -12.67 -28.95 -11.74
C LEU A 84 -13.92 -28.93 -12.63
N LEU A 85 -15.11 -28.94 -12.01
CA LEU A 85 -16.37 -28.85 -12.74
C LEU A 85 -16.47 -27.52 -13.50
N ALA A 86 -16.09 -26.41 -12.87
CA ALA A 86 -16.08 -25.09 -13.50
C ALA A 86 -15.13 -25.03 -14.71
N SER A 87 -13.98 -25.73 -14.68
CA SER A 87 -13.03 -25.73 -15.80
C SER A 87 -13.50 -26.54 -17.00
N VAL A 88 -14.23 -27.65 -16.79
CA VAL A 88 -14.67 -28.52 -17.90
C VAL A 88 -16.04 -28.12 -18.46
N ARG A 89 -16.88 -27.49 -17.64
CA ARG A 89 -18.27 -27.17 -17.95
C ARG A 89 -18.47 -26.37 -19.26
N PRO A 90 -17.63 -25.40 -19.64
CA PRO A 90 -17.77 -24.70 -20.92
C PRO A 90 -17.75 -25.60 -22.16
N ASN A 91 -17.25 -26.83 -22.04
CA ASN A 91 -17.17 -27.80 -23.15
C ASN A 91 -18.45 -28.61 -23.37
N TYR A 92 -19.47 -28.46 -22.51
CA TYR A 92 -20.69 -29.29 -22.54
C TYR A 92 -21.96 -28.46 -22.65
N LYS A 93 -22.98 -29.02 -23.33
CA LYS A 93 -24.28 -28.33 -23.53
C LYS A 93 -25.21 -28.46 -22.33
N LYS A 94 -24.97 -29.42 -21.46
CA LYS A 94 -25.78 -29.69 -20.27
C LYS A 94 -24.87 -30.02 -19.08
N ASP A 95 -25.27 -29.61 -17.88
CA ASP A 95 -24.48 -29.78 -16.66
C ASP A 95 -24.31 -31.27 -16.30
N ASP A 96 -25.30 -32.14 -16.60
CA ASP A 96 -25.19 -33.60 -16.40
C ASP A 96 -24.07 -34.25 -17.22
N GLN A 97 -23.80 -33.74 -18.43
CA GLN A 97 -22.70 -34.19 -19.28
C GLN A 97 -21.34 -33.79 -18.71
N ALA A 98 -21.22 -32.56 -18.20
CA ALA A 98 -20.00 -32.08 -17.55
C ALA A 98 -19.69 -32.86 -16.27
N ILE A 99 -20.70 -33.16 -15.45
CA ILE A 99 -20.58 -33.94 -14.22
C ILE A 99 -20.13 -35.39 -14.52
N ARG A 100 -20.72 -36.03 -15.55
CA ARG A 100 -20.29 -37.38 -15.99
C ARG A 100 -18.89 -37.39 -16.57
N ALA A 101 -18.43 -36.29 -17.16
CA ALA A 101 -17.10 -36.23 -17.76
C ALA A 101 -15.97 -36.31 -16.72
N ILE A 102 -16.24 -35.89 -15.48
CA ILE A 102 -15.26 -35.90 -14.39
C ILE A 102 -15.49 -37.04 -13.39
N GLU A 103 -16.45 -37.95 -13.62
CA GLU A 103 -16.85 -38.96 -12.63
C GLU A 103 -15.71 -39.92 -12.22
N ASN A 104 -14.73 -40.15 -13.11
CA ASN A 104 -13.59 -41.02 -12.85
C ASN A 104 -12.33 -40.24 -12.43
N MET A 105 -12.45 -38.94 -12.18
CA MET A 105 -11.36 -38.11 -11.66
C MET A 105 -11.43 -38.04 -10.14
N ASP A 106 -10.28 -37.80 -9.53
CA ASP A 106 -10.07 -37.56 -8.10
C ASP A 106 -9.68 -36.08 -7.97
N PRO A 107 -10.65 -35.18 -7.72
CA PRO A 107 -10.40 -33.74 -7.78
C PRO A 107 -9.61 -33.22 -6.58
N ASP A 108 -9.79 -33.80 -5.40
CA ASP A 108 -9.17 -33.39 -4.14
C ASP A 108 -7.95 -34.22 -3.73
N GLY A 109 -7.65 -35.30 -4.45
CA GLY A 109 -6.42 -36.07 -4.34
C GLY A 109 -6.41 -37.01 -3.15
N ASP A 110 -7.58 -37.43 -2.66
CA ASP A 110 -7.72 -38.33 -1.51
C ASP A 110 -7.54 -39.82 -1.88
N GLY A 111 -7.39 -40.12 -3.18
CA GLY A 111 -7.21 -41.45 -3.72
C GLY A 111 -8.50 -42.09 -4.26
N PHE A 112 -9.64 -41.40 -4.17
CA PHE A 112 -10.93 -41.89 -4.62
C PHE A 112 -11.51 -41.02 -5.74
N SER A 113 -12.07 -41.65 -6.77
CA SER A 113 -12.76 -40.88 -7.80
C SER A 113 -14.13 -40.44 -7.31
N THR A 114 -14.65 -39.31 -7.85
CA THR A 114 -16.00 -38.82 -7.54
C THR A 114 -17.06 -39.93 -7.62
N LYS A 115 -16.95 -40.83 -8.60
CA LYS A 115 -17.88 -41.96 -8.74
C LYS A 115 -17.78 -42.93 -7.57
N VAL A 116 -16.57 -43.26 -7.10
CA VAL A 116 -16.37 -44.12 -5.94
C VAL A 116 -16.96 -43.47 -4.70
N GLU A 117 -16.60 -42.21 -4.46
CA GLU A 117 -17.06 -41.43 -3.32
C GLU A 117 -18.57 -41.31 -3.22
N VAL A 118 -19.21 -41.02 -4.35
CA VAL A 118 -20.65 -40.74 -4.38
C VAL A 118 -21.47 -42.03 -4.46
N THR A 119 -20.92 -43.15 -4.96
CA THR A 119 -21.73 -44.34 -5.30
C THR A 119 -21.35 -45.66 -4.63
N ASN A 120 -20.16 -45.80 -4.04
CA ASN A 120 -19.68 -47.10 -3.56
C ASN A 120 -20.09 -47.44 -2.12
N VAL A 121 -21.40 -47.56 -1.92
CA VAL A 121 -22.04 -47.92 -0.63
C VAL A 121 -21.80 -49.39 -0.22
N THR A 122 -21.26 -50.21 -1.11
CA THR A 122 -20.98 -51.62 -0.83
C THR A 122 -19.64 -51.85 -0.15
N THR A 123 -18.66 -51.00 -0.45
CA THR A 123 -17.30 -51.12 0.09
C THR A 123 -17.12 -50.21 1.31
N TYR A 124 -17.70 -49.01 1.27
CA TYR A 124 -17.47 -47.98 2.27
C TYR A 124 -18.75 -47.65 3.03
N SER A 125 -18.71 -47.76 4.36
CA SER A 125 -19.87 -47.60 5.24
C SER A 125 -20.37 -46.17 5.37
N ASN A 126 -19.52 -45.19 5.03
CA ASN A 126 -19.83 -43.76 5.14
C ASN A 126 -20.08 -43.08 3.79
N THR A 127 -20.12 -43.82 2.66
CA THR A 127 -20.48 -43.22 1.38
C THR A 127 -22.00 -43.06 1.26
N PRO A 128 -22.50 -41.99 0.64
CA PRO A 128 -21.76 -40.98 -0.15
C PRO A 128 -20.89 -40.01 0.67
N THR A 129 -19.71 -39.67 0.15
CA THR A 129 -18.81 -38.62 0.68
C THR A 129 -18.76 -37.38 -0.25
N PHE A 130 -18.19 -36.27 0.23
CA PHE A 130 -18.09 -35.01 -0.51
C PHE A 130 -16.86 -34.96 -1.42
N PRO A 131 -17.01 -35.01 -2.76
CA PRO A 131 -15.91 -35.26 -3.72
C PRO A 131 -14.92 -34.11 -3.96
N GLY A 132 -14.95 -33.12 -3.08
CA GLY A 132 -14.05 -31.98 -3.12
C GLY A 132 -13.64 -31.48 -1.74
N LEU A 133 -13.91 -32.27 -0.68
CA LEU A 133 -13.62 -31.92 0.71
C LEU A 133 -12.79 -33.03 1.34
N THR A 134 -11.64 -32.65 1.87
CA THR A 134 -10.74 -33.53 2.61
C THR A 134 -10.61 -33.05 4.06
N PRO A 135 -10.16 -33.87 5.01
CA PRO A 135 -9.88 -33.38 6.36
C PRO A 135 -8.89 -32.21 6.38
N ALA A 136 -7.90 -32.15 5.49
CA ALA A 136 -7.00 -30.99 5.36
C ALA A 136 -7.71 -29.69 4.92
N THR A 137 -8.82 -29.79 4.19
CA THR A 137 -9.54 -28.63 3.65
C THR A 137 -10.87 -28.35 4.35
N VAL A 138 -11.32 -29.23 5.26
CA VAL A 138 -12.61 -29.09 5.94
C VAL A 138 -12.68 -27.82 6.80
N GLY A 139 -11.55 -27.32 7.31
CA GLY A 139 -11.50 -26.07 8.08
C GLY A 139 -11.96 -24.84 7.30
N ASN A 140 -12.04 -24.93 5.96
CA ASN A 140 -12.51 -23.86 5.09
C ASN A 140 -14.04 -23.82 4.96
N VAL A 141 -14.72 -24.83 5.51
CA VAL A 141 -16.16 -24.99 5.35
C VAL A 141 -16.94 -23.95 6.15
N LEU A 142 -17.95 -23.36 5.51
CA LEU A 142 -18.84 -22.37 6.11
C LEU A 142 -20.29 -22.87 6.11
N ASN A 143 -21.10 -22.32 7.02
CA ASN A 143 -22.55 -22.53 7.09
C ASN A 143 -23.02 -23.98 7.36
N VAL A 144 -22.15 -24.82 7.93
CA VAL A 144 -22.45 -26.17 8.44
C VAL A 144 -21.52 -26.47 9.63
N SER A 145 -21.98 -27.31 10.56
CA SER A 145 -21.09 -27.79 11.64
C SER A 145 -20.10 -28.82 11.09
N LEU A 146 -18.80 -28.68 11.41
CA LEU A 146 -17.80 -29.69 11.03
C LEU A 146 -18.18 -31.09 11.51
N SER A 147 -18.80 -31.20 12.68
CA SER A 147 -19.31 -32.47 13.22
C SER A 147 -20.31 -33.17 12.31
N ASP A 148 -21.05 -32.42 11.49
CA ASP A 148 -22.11 -32.94 10.63
C ASP A 148 -21.55 -33.56 9.34
N ILE A 149 -20.33 -33.17 8.94
CA ILE A 149 -19.74 -33.55 7.65
C ILE A 149 -18.42 -34.31 7.78
N GLN A 150 -17.75 -34.24 8.94
CA GLN A 150 -16.44 -34.87 9.17
C GLN A 150 -16.44 -36.38 8.86
N GLN A 151 -17.55 -37.10 9.10
CA GLN A 151 -17.62 -38.53 8.80
C GLN A 151 -17.82 -38.85 7.32
N HIS A 152 -17.98 -37.84 6.47
CA HIS A 152 -18.36 -37.97 5.06
C HIS A 152 -17.42 -37.23 4.12
N LEU A 153 -16.15 -37.06 4.52
CA LEU A 153 -15.15 -36.42 3.67
C LEU A 153 -14.47 -37.42 2.76
N VAL A 154 -14.01 -38.55 3.30
CA VAL A 154 -13.27 -39.57 2.56
C VAL A 154 -13.93 -40.94 2.74
N PRO A 155 -14.09 -41.75 1.69
CA PRO A 155 -14.64 -43.10 1.80
C PRO A 155 -13.87 -43.97 2.80
N SER A 156 -14.60 -44.59 3.74
CA SER A 156 -14.05 -45.44 4.79
C SER A 156 -14.88 -46.70 5.01
N THR A 157 -14.20 -47.81 5.33
CA THR A 157 -14.79 -49.13 5.59
C THR A 157 -15.34 -49.29 7.02
N GLY A 158 -15.19 -48.27 7.87
CA GLY A 158 -15.70 -48.21 9.26
C GLY A 158 -15.31 -46.91 9.98
N GLY A 159 -15.75 -46.71 11.23
CA GLY A 159 -15.23 -45.63 12.07
C GLY A 159 -13.82 -45.95 12.54
N ASP A 160 -12.80 -45.44 11.85
CA ASP A 160 -11.42 -45.59 12.29
C ASP A 160 -11.20 -44.77 13.57
N THR A 161 -10.61 -45.42 14.57
CA THR A 161 -10.32 -44.82 15.88
C THR A 161 -8.83 -44.92 16.22
N THR A 162 -8.02 -45.45 15.29
CA THR A 162 -6.59 -45.63 15.48
C THR A 162 -5.89 -44.36 14.99
N PRO A 163 -5.12 -43.67 15.84
CA PRO A 163 -4.33 -42.55 15.38
C PRO A 163 -3.25 -42.97 14.37
N PRO A 164 -2.86 -42.09 13.43
CA PRO A 164 -1.82 -42.39 12.46
C PRO A 164 -0.47 -42.65 13.12
N SER A 165 0.39 -43.42 12.43
CA SER A 165 1.82 -43.49 12.74
C SER A 165 2.54 -42.31 12.11
N VAL A 166 3.47 -41.69 12.84
CA VAL A 166 4.27 -40.54 12.39
C VAL A 166 5.70 -40.71 12.89
N ALA A 167 6.68 -40.35 12.06
CA ALA A 167 8.09 -40.28 12.42
C ALA A 167 8.76 -39.10 11.69
N VAL A 168 9.40 -38.20 12.43
CA VAL A 168 10.25 -37.13 11.89
C VAL A 168 11.58 -37.74 11.47
N ILE A 169 12.03 -37.44 10.26
CA ILE A 169 13.29 -37.96 9.71
C ILE A 169 14.37 -36.87 9.66
N VAL A 170 13.99 -35.66 9.24
CA VAL A 170 14.88 -34.47 9.22
C VAL A 170 14.03 -33.22 9.42
N PRO A 171 14.45 -32.24 10.27
CA PRO A 171 15.56 -32.35 11.21
C PRO A 171 15.20 -33.28 12.36
N ASN A 172 16.14 -34.09 12.81
CA ASN A 172 15.93 -35.07 13.89
C ASN A 172 16.96 -34.93 15.02
N GLY A 173 17.77 -33.89 15.01
CA GLY A 173 18.64 -33.48 16.11
C GLY A 173 20.11 -33.33 15.73
N GLY A 174 20.75 -32.30 16.28
CA GLY A 174 22.16 -31.98 16.09
C GLY A 174 22.48 -31.22 14.79
N GLU A 175 21.52 -31.01 13.90
CA GLU A 175 21.73 -30.20 12.70
C GLU A 175 22.00 -28.73 13.05
N ILE A 176 22.70 -28.03 12.16
CA ILE A 176 22.83 -26.58 12.19
C ILE A 176 22.21 -26.06 10.91
N LEU A 177 21.05 -25.42 11.04
CA LEU A 177 20.29 -24.86 9.94
C LEU A 177 20.53 -23.36 9.87
N VAL A 178 20.74 -22.85 8.66
CA VAL A 178 20.85 -21.41 8.41
C VAL A 178 19.46 -20.88 8.13
N ALA A 179 19.05 -19.87 8.88
CA ALA A 179 17.77 -19.21 8.66
C ALA A 179 17.66 -18.59 7.26
N ASN A 180 16.43 -18.36 6.82
CA ASN A 180 16.06 -17.86 5.49
C ASN A 180 16.55 -18.72 4.32
N THR A 181 17.12 -19.90 4.60
CA THR A 181 17.61 -20.85 3.59
C THR A 181 16.66 -22.04 3.49
N GLY A 182 16.30 -22.40 2.26
CA GLY A 182 15.42 -23.55 2.00
C GLY A 182 16.02 -24.84 2.55
N THR A 183 15.36 -25.41 3.55
CA THR A 183 15.70 -26.65 4.23
C THR A 183 14.64 -27.69 3.95
N THR A 184 15.05 -28.90 3.57
CA THR A 184 14.12 -30.01 3.39
C THR A 184 13.79 -30.63 4.75
N VAL A 185 12.51 -30.60 5.11
CA VAL A 185 11.93 -31.39 6.19
C VAL A 185 11.40 -32.70 5.62
N GLN A 186 11.61 -33.80 6.34
CA GLN A 186 11.18 -35.14 5.92
C GLN A 186 10.51 -35.88 7.06
N TRP A 187 9.49 -36.66 6.73
CA TRP A 187 8.76 -37.48 7.68
C TRP A 187 8.24 -38.76 7.00
N ILE A 188 7.85 -39.73 7.83
CA ILE A 188 7.04 -40.87 7.42
C ILE A 188 5.74 -40.79 8.20
N ALA A 189 4.61 -40.81 7.50
CA ALA A 189 3.30 -40.93 8.12
C ALA A 189 2.46 -41.97 7.39
N GLY A 190 1.73 -42.77 8.15
CA GLY A 190 0.92 -43.85 7.59
C GLY A 190 -0.22 -44.26 8.52
N ASP A 191 -1.35 -44.55 7.90
CA ASP A 191 -2.53 -45.08 8.56
C ASP A 191 -3.32 -45.99 7.59
N ALA A 192 -4.12 -46.90 8.12
CA ALA A 192 -4.93 -47.83 7.31
C ALA A 192 -6.05 -47.11 6.55
N SER A 193 -6.62 -46.03 7.11
CA SER A 193 -7.59 -45.16 6.45
C SER A 193 -6.94 -44.15 5.49
N GLY A 194 -5.62 -43.99 5.54
CA GLY A 194 -4.86 -42.99 4.79
C GLY A 194 -4.61 -41.72 5.59
N ILE A 195 -3.65 -40.91 5.14
CA ILE A 195 -3.30 -39.63 5.79
C ILE A 195 -3.96 -38.50 5.03
N ALA A 196 -4.81 -37.76 5.74
CA ALA A 196 -5.59 -36.68 5.20
C ALA A 196 -4.86 -35.34 5.20
N GLY A 197 -3.94 -35.12 6.14
CA GLY A 197 -3.23 -33.86 6.28
C GLY A 197 -2.00 -33.96 7.16
N ILE A 198 -1.04 -33.07 6.89
CA ILE A 198 0.18 -32.88 7.67
C ILE A 198 0.27 -31.41 8.09
N ASP A 199 0.45 -31.17 9.38
CA ASP A 199 0.80 -29.87 9.95
C ASP A 199 2.23 -29.91 10.50
N LEU A 200 2.96 -28.82 10.29
CA LEU A 200 4.35 -28.67 10.72
C LEU A 200 4.45 -27.59 11.79
N TYR A 201 5.18 -27.85 12.86
CA TYR A 201 5.40 -26.90 13.94
C TYR A 201 6.87 -26.85 14.35
N LEU A 202 7.28 -25.70 14.87
CA LEU A 202 8.60 -25.46 15.41
C LEU A 202 8.52 -25.00 16.87
N SER A 203 9.34 -25.60 17.71
CA SER A 203 9.70 -25.06 19.02
C SER A 203 11.08 -24.44 18.94
N LEU A 204 11.27 -23.30 19.61
CA LEU A 204 12.58 -22.65 19.80
C LEU A 204 13.10 -22.79 21.23
N ASP A 205 12.37 -23.52 22.08
CA ASP A 205 12.51 -23.59 23.54
C ASP A 205 12.50 -25.03 24.07
N ASN A 206 13.06 -25.97 23.28
CA ASN A 206 13.19 -27.39 23.62
C ASN A 206 11.85 -28.09 23.93
N GLY A 207 10.85 -27.82 23.09
CA GLY A 207 9.54 -28.47 23.12
C GLY A 207 8.52 -27.89 24.11
N LEU A 208 8.82 -26.76 24.76
CA LEU A 208 7.87 -26.14 25.71
C LEU A 208 6.71 -25.46 24.98
N THR A 209 7.00 -24.75 23.88
CA THR A 209 6.00 -24.11 23.03
C THR A 209 6.25 -24.44 21.56
N PHE A 210 5.17 -24.62 20.79
CA PHE A 210 5.22 -24.93 19.36
C PHE A 210 4.41 -23.91 18.57
N LYS A 211 5.02 -23.32 17.54
CA LYS A 211 4.39 -22.41 16.58
C LYS A 211 4.21 -23.09 15.22
N PRO A 212 3.11 -22.84 14.51
CA PRO A 212 2.88 -23.44 13.20
C PRO A 212 3.84 -22.87 12.14
N GLU A 213 4.38 -23.75 11.31
CA GLU A 213 5.23 -23.42 10.15
C GLU A 213 4.51 -23.68 8.82
N ALA A 214 3.63 -24.69 8.80
CA ALA A 214 2.73 -24.99 7.68
C ALA A 214 1.53 -25.80 8.18
N ARG A 215 0.38 -25.69 7.51
CA ARG A 215 -0.82 -26.45 7.84
C ARG A 215 -1.50 -27.03 6.61
N GLY A 216 -2.19 -28.16 6.78
CA GLY A 216 -3.00 -28.80 5.74
C GLY A 216 -2.18 -29.27 4.53
N LEU A 217 -0.92 -29.66 4.73
CA LEU A 217 -0.09 -30.21 3.67
C LEU A 217 -0.56 -31.62 3.30
N SER A 218 -0.38 -32.03 2.04
CA SER A 218 -0.53 -33.43 1.65
C SER A 218 0.63 -34.27 2.21
N ASN A 219 0.41 -35.57 2.41
CA ASN A 219 1.44 -36.50 2.90
C ASN A 219 2.47 -36.86 1.81
N ALA A 220 3.25 -35.88 1.37
CA ALA A 220 4.32 -36.05 0.38
C ALA A 220 5.62 -36.62 0.98
N GLY A 221 5.67 -36.82 2.30
CA GLY A 221 6.87 -37.26 3.05
C GLY A 221 8.01 -36.25 3.08
N SER A 222 7.84 -35.07 2.46
CA SER A 222 8.82 -33.99 2.47
C SER A 222 8.18 -32.61 2.20
N TYR A 223 8.85 -31.57 2.69
CA TYR A 223 8.47 -30.17 2.48
C TYR A 223 9.73 -29.29 2.45
N THR A 224 9.73 -28.19 1.68
CA THR A 224 10.80 -27.19 1.75
C THR A 224 10.38 -26.08 2.69
N TRP A 225 10.96 -26.07 3.88
CA TRP A 225 10.77 -25.08 4.92
C TRP A 225 11.90 -24.05 4.91
N PHE A 226 11.62 -22.82 5.33
CA PHE A 226 12.62 -21.77 5.47
C PHE A 226 12.61 -21.36 6.95
N PRO A 227 13.60 -21.78 7.76
CA PRO A 227 13.65 -21.40 9.17
C PRO A 227 13.70 -19.88 9.28
N ALA A 228 12.80 -19.28 10.06
CA ALA A 228 12.87 -17.85 10.35
C ALA A 228 14.21 -17.51 11.04
N ASN A 229 14.72 -16.30 10.82
CA ASN A 229 15.93 -15.80 11.49
C ASN A 229 15.64 -15.51 12.97
N ARG A 230 15.52 -16.59 13.75
CA ARG A 230 15.34 -16.59 15.19
C ARG A 230 16.36 -17.57 15.79
N PRO A 231 17.63 -17.14 15.92
CA PRO A 231 18.69 -18.02 16.39
C PRO A 231 18.34 -18.72 17.70
N THR A 232 18.66 -20.01 17.80
CA THR A 232 18.49 -20.84 19.00
C THR A 232 19.30 -22.12 18.86
N THR A 233 19.74 -22.67 19.99
CA THR A 233 20.33 -24.02 20.07
C THR A 233 19.32 -25.08 20.53
N GLN A 234 18.08 -24.67 20.75
CA GLN A 234 17.04 -25.45 21.43
C GLN A 234 15.87 -25.79 20.51
N ALA A 235 16.09 -25.83 19.19
CA ALA A 235 15.00 -26.03 18.25
C ALA A 235 14.54 -27.50 18.22
N ILE A 236 13.22 -27.71 18.21
CA ILE A 236 12.58 -29.02 18.01
C ILE A 236 11.52 -28.87 16.92
N PHE A 237 11.49 -29.79 15.96
CA PHE A 237 10.51 -29.79 14.89
C PHE A 237 9.45 -30.85 15.18
N ARG A 238 8.18 -30.53 14.93
CA ARG A 238 7.04 -31.44 15.14
C ARG A 238 6.28 -31.62 13.84
N VAL A 239 5.96 -32.87 13.55
CA VAL A 239 5.07 -33.24 12.45
C VAL A 239 3.81 -33.85 13.06
N VAL A 240 2.66 -33.24 12.80
CA VAL A 240 1.34 -33.77 13.19
C VAL A 240 0.69 -34.35 11.94
N ALA A 241 0.33 -35.62 11.98
CA ALA A 241 -0.48 -36.24 10.93
C ALA A 241 -1.91 -36.41 11.39
N MET A 242 -2.83 -36.13 10.48
CA MET A 242 -4.26 -36.39 10.62
C MET A 242 -4.67 -37.44 9.60
N ASP A 243 -5.35 -38.49 10.05
CA ASP A 243 -5.89 -39.52 9.16
C ASP A 243 -7.23 -39.09 8.53
N ASN A 244 -7.79 -39.94 7.68
CA ASN A 244 -9.07 -39.70 7.00
C ASN A 244 -10.30 -39.78 7.93
N ALA A 245 -10.12 -40.22 9.18
CA ALA A 245 -11.13 -40.28 10.22
C ALA A 245 -10.97 -39.22 11.32
N PHE A 246 -10.07 -38.23 11.11
CA PHE A 246 -9.75 -37.15 12.04
C PHE A 246 -9.01 -37.57 13.32
N ASN A 247 -8.49 -38.79 13.39
CA ASN A 247 -7.55 -39.11 14.46
C ASN A 247 -6.22 -38.41 14.14
N THR A 248 -5.58 -37.89 15.18
CA THR A 248 -4.31 -37.18 15.06
C THR A 248 -3.27 -37.84 15.92
N ASN A 249 -2.04 -37.87 15.41
CA ASN A 249 -0.85 -38.20 16.18
C ASN A 249 0.30 -37.33 15.70
N HIS A 250 1.37 -37.26 16.48
CA HIS A 250 2.54 -36.48 16.12
C HIS A 250 3.83 -37.20 16.48
N ASP A 251 4.90 -36.73 15.88
CA ASP A 251 6.26 -37.02 16.29
C ASP A 251 7.09 -35.74 16.33
N ASP A 252 8.07 -35.72 17.22
CA ASP A 252 9.00 -34.61 17.44
C ASP A 252 10.41 -35.07 17.04
N SER A 253 11.28 -34.14 16.65
CA SER A 253 12.71 -34.43 16.49
C SER A 253 13.28 -35.14 17.74
N ASP A 254 14.06 -36.20 17.56
CA ASP A 254 14.65 -37.00 18.64
C ASP A 254 15.56 -36.18 19.59
N ASN A 255 16.15 -35.10 19.09
CA ASN A 255 16.98 -34.19 19.87
C ASN A 255 16.92 -32.76 19.30
N VAL A 256 17.44 -31.80 20.06
CA VAL A 256 17.52 -30.40 19.63
C VAL A 256 18.46 -30.21 18.43
N PHE A 257 18.09 -29.31 17.54
CA PHE A 257 18.98 -28.77 16.50
C PHE A 257 19.17 -27.25 16.69
N THR A 258 20.12 -26.69 15.96
CA THR A 258 20.47 -25.26 16.03
C THR A 258 19.97 -24.53 14.80
N ILE A 259 19.40 -23.35 15.00
CA ILE A 259 19.13 -22.35 13.95
C ILE A 259 20.11 -21.20 14.15
N VAL A 260 20.81 -20.80 13.10
CA VAL A 260 21.73 -19.65 13.09
C VAL A 260 21.27 -18.60 12.07
N SER A 261 21.62 -17.34 12.31
CA SER A 261 21.35 -16.26 11.35
C SER A 261 22.07 -16.48 10.02
N PRO A 262 21.47 -16.05 8.90
CA PRO A 262 22.17 -16.00 7.63
C PRO A 262 23.34 -15.00 7.71
N PRO A 263 24.43 -15.22 6.96
CA PRO A 263 25.47 -14.22 6.84
C PRO A 263 24.97 -13.01 6.03
N GLY A 264 25.41 -11.80 6.41
CA GLY A 264 25.05 -10.56 5.72
C GLY A 264 24.40 -9.54 6.65
N GLY A 265 23.86 -8.48 6.06
CA GLY A 265 23.39 -7.31 6.81
C GLY A 265 24.51 -6.31 7.10
N ILE A 266 24.23 -5.03 6.92
CA ILE A 266 25.10 -3.96 7.44
C ILE A 266 25.00 -3.97 8.98
N VAL A 267 23.76 -4.01 9.50
CA VAL A 267 23.45 -4.22 10.91
C VAL A 267 22.82 -5.60 11.05
N PRO A 268 23.40 -6.53 11.84
CA PRO A 268 22.98 -7.94 11.85
C PRO A 268 21.74 -8.16 12.72
N THR A 269 20.61 -7.62 12.29
CA THR A 269 19.29 -7.85 12.88
C THR A 269 18.78 -9.27 12.61
N THR A 270 17.75 -9.63 13.35
CA THR A 270 17.00 -10.88 13.27
C THR A 270 15.51 -10.56 13.14
N LEU A 271 14.68 -11.58 12.95
CA LEU A 271 13.23 -11.37 12.96
C LEU A 271 12.70 -10.92 14.33
N ARG A 272 13.43 -11.17 15.44
CA ARG A 272 13.01 -10.72 16.78
C ARG A 272 13.01 -9.20 16.91
N ASP A 273 13.89 -8.52 16.19
CA ASP A 273 14.01 -7.05 16.20
C ASP A 273 12.79 -6.36 15.56
N PHE A 274 12.00 -7.10 14.77
CA PHE A 274 10.80 -6.62 14.07
C PHE A 274 9.49 -7.25 14.58
N ASP A 275 9.55 -8.01 15.67
CA ASP A 275 8.38 -8.61 16.31
C ASP A 275 7.40 -7.53 16.78
N GLN A 276 6.11 -7.73 16.49
CA GLN A 276 5.07 -6.78 16.84
C GLN A 276 3.75 -7.47 17.21
N PRO A 277 2.97 -6.88 18.14
CA PRO A 277 1.71 -7.47 18.60
C PRO A 277 0.61 -7.41 17.54
N GLY A 278 -0.51 -8.05 17.87
CA GLY A 278 -1.67 -8.25 17.01
C GLY A 278 -1.77 -9.70 16.54
N THR A 279 -2.57 -9.93 15.51
CA THR A 279 -2.72 -11.25 14.90
C THR A 279 -1.40 -11.67 14.25
N GLN A 280 -0.93 -12.88 14.59
CA GLN A 280 0.30 -13.45 14.04
C GLN A 280 0.02 -14.36 12.83
N PRO A 281 1.04 -14.76 12.04
CA PRO A 281 0.85 -15.73 10.98
C PRO A 281 0.13 -17.00 11.47
N PHE A 282 -0.78 -17.50 10.63
CA PHE A 282 -1.70 -18.63 10.91
C PHE A 282 -2.81 -18.37 11.94
N GLU A 283 -2.93 -17.17 12.51
CA GLU A 283 -4.01 -16.82 13.45
C GLU A 283 -5.21 -16.14 12.78
N ALA A 284 -5.04 -15.50 11.61
CA ALA A 284 -6.08 -14.71 10.94
C ALA A 284 -7.18 -15.53 10.23
N GLY A 285 -7.07 -16.87 10.24
CA GLY A 285 -7.82 -17.73 9.32
C GLY A 285 -7.51 -17.40 7.84
N ILE A 286 -8.34 -17.90 6.92
CA ILE A 286 -8.16 -17.63 5.49
C ILE A 286 -8.80 -16.29 5.12
N LEU A 287 -7.98 -15.33 4.70
CA LEU A 287 -8.45 -14.13 3.99
C LEU A 287 -8.82 -14.54 2.57
N ASN A 288 -9.97 -14.09 2.05
CA ASN A 288 -10.43 -14.42 0.69
C ASN A 288 -9.87 -13.45 -0.34
N PRO A 289 -9.71 -13.88 -1.62
CA PRO A 289 -9.30 -12.97 -2.68
C PRO A 289 -10.44 -11.97 -2.96
N PRO A 290 -10.12 -10.76 -3.44
CA PRO A 290 -11.12 -9.71 -3.69
C PRO A 290 -12.16 -10.10 -4.75
N SER A 291 -11.84 -11.05 -5.63
CA SER A 291 -12.80 -11.63 -6.58
C SER A 291 -14.00 -12.32 -5.91
N ALA A 292 -13.85 -12.79 -4.67
CA ALA A 292 -14.97 -13.34 -3.89
C ALA A 292 -15.99 -12.23 -3.52
N CYS A 293 -15.51 -11.01 -3.29
CA CYS A 293 -16.34 -9.84 -2.97
C CYS A 293 -16.96 -9.22 -4.24
N ALA A 294 -16.20 -9.21 -5.34
CA ALA A 294 -16.58 -8.59 -6.62
C ALA A 294 -17.88 -9.15 -7.23
N VAL A 295 -18.28 -10.37 -6.85
CA VAL A 295 -19.54 -10.99 -7.29
C VAL A 295 -20.75 -10.13 -6.94
N CYS A 296 -20.74 -9.50 -5.77
CA CYS A 296 -21.82 -8.64 -5.30
C CYS A 296 -21.43 -7.16 -5.21
N HIS A 297 -20.17 -6.87 -4.95
CA HIS A 297 -19.65 -5.52 -4.73
C HIS A 297 -18.92 -4.93 -5.95
N GLY A 298 -19.17 -5.48 -7.15
CA GLY A 298 -18.60 -4.98 -8.41
C GLY A 298 -19.49 -5.22 -9.63
N ASN A 299 -19.11 -4.60 -10.75
CA ASN A 299 -19.72 -4.65 -12.07
C ASN A 299 -21.20 -4.24 -12.16
N TYR A 300 -21.69 -3.39 -11.25
CA TYR A 300 -23.05 -2.82 -11.28
C TYR A 300 -23.08 -1.30 -11.48
N ASP A 301 -22.12 -0.56 -10.93
CA ASP A 301 -22.00 0.88 -11.10
C ASP A 301 -20.58 1.38 -10.80
N PRO A 302 -19.71 1.60 -11.81
CA PRO A 302 -18.32 2.02 -11.59
C PRO A 302 -18.19 3.39 -10.89
N ALA A 303 -19.25 4.20 -10.84
CA ALA A 303 -19.20 5.49 -10.17
C ALA A 303 -19.23 5.38 -8.64
N VAL A 304 -19.79 4.30 -8.09
CA VAL A 304 -19.99 4.14 -6.64
C VAL A 304 -19.58 2.78 -6.09
N GLU A 305 -19.43 1.76 -6.94
CA GLU A 305 -19.19 0.41 -6.45
C GLU A 305 -17.81 0.24 -5.82
N PRO A 306 -17.68 -0.55 -4.73
CA PRO A 306 -16.42 -0.72 -4.03
C PRO A 306 -15.31 -1.34 -4.89
N TYR A 307 -15.60 -2.41 -5.64
CA TYR A 307 -14.56 -3.19 -6.31
C TYR A 307 -13.82 -2.39 -7.39
N PHE A 308 -14.55 -1.68 -8.27
CA PHE A 308 -13.93 -0.87 -9.33
C PHE A 308 -13.11 0.30 -8.76
N ASN A 309 -13.60 0.96 -7.71
CA ASN A 309 -12.89 2.09 -7.12
C ASN A 309 -11.62 1.64 -6.39
N TRP A 310 -11.69 0.54 -5.64
CA TRP A 310 -10.55 -0.09 -4.98
C TRP A 310 -9.52 -0.60 -5.99
N SER A 311 -9.96 -1.26 -7.07
CA SER A 311 -9.07 -1.94 -8.02
C SER A 311 -8.16 -1.02 -8.82
N GLY A 312 -8.46 0.28 -8.88
CA GLY A 312 -7.57 1.30 -9.44
C GLY A 312 -6.67 1.99 -8.43
N SER A 313 -6.91 1.82 -7.13
CA SER A 313 -6.15 2.47 -6.06
C SER A 313 -4.79 1.80 -5.83
N MET A 314 -3.86 2.52 -5.19
CA MET A 314 -2.60 1.91 -4.76
C MET A 314 -2.80 0.87 -3.64
N MET A 315 -3.95 0.85 -2.93
CA MET A 315 -4.24 -0.22 -1.97
C MET A 315 -4.30 -1.59 -2.67
N ALA A 316 -4.98 -1.69 -3.82
CA ALA A 316 -5.03 -2.92 -4.62
C ALA A 316 -3.69 -3.31 -5.27
N HIS A 317 -2.74 -2.37 -5.27
CA HIS A 317 -1.47 -2.48 -5.98
C HIS A 317 -0.25 -2.33 -5.07
N ALA A 318 -0.44 -2.29 -3.74
CA ALA A 318 0.63 -2.14 -2.77
C ALA A 318 1.68 -3.27 -2.88
N SER A 319 1.25 -4.46 -3.32
CA SER A 319 2.11 -5.61 -3.59
C SER A 319 2.70 -5.65 -5.01
N LYS A 320 2.29 -4.75 -5.89
CA LYS A 320 2.68 -4.67 -7.31
C LYS A 320 3.36 -3.33 -7.58
N ASP A 321 4.26 -2.94 -6.70
CA ASP A 321 4.99 -1.69 -6.77
C ASP A 321 6.50 -1.96 -6.78
N LEU A 322 7.15 -1.65 -7.90
CA LEU A 322 8.57 -1.93 -8.08
C LEU A 322 9.45 -1.00 -7.24
N LEU A 323 8.95 0.18 -6.86
CA LEU A 323 9.64 1.08 -5.94
C LEU A 323 9.70 0.44 -4.55
N PHE A 324 8.59 -0.13 -4.10
CA PHE A 324 8.51 -0.93 -2.87
C PHE A 324 9.44 -2.16 -2.94
N GLU A 325 9.39 -2.94 -4.02
CA GLU A 325 10.24 -4.13 -4.15
C GLU A 325 11.73 -3.76 -4.10
N ALA A 326 12.14 -2.68 -4.77
CA ALA A 326 13.53 -2.21 -4.75
C ALA A 326 13.96 -1.73 -3.36
N LEU A 327 13.11 -0.96 -2.67
CA LEU A 327 13.42 -0.48 -1.31
C LEU A 327 13.49 -1.62 -0.29
N MET A 328 12.60 -2.61 -0.39
CA MET A 328 12.61 -3.78 0.48
C MET A 328 13.90 -4.61 0.33
N VAL A 329 14.48 -4.64 -0.89
CA VAL A 329 15.78 -5.29 -1.11
C VAL A 329 16.89 -4.55 -0.35
N ILE A 330 16.98 -3.23 -0.50
CA ILE A 330 17.95 -2.43 0.26
C ILE A 330 17.73 -2.59 1.76
N SER A 331 16.49 -2.57 2.22
CA SER A 331 16.14 -2.74 3.63
C SER A 331 16.64 -4.06 4.20
N ASN A 332 16.44 -5.18 3.48
CA ASN A 332 16.96 -6.49 3.91
C ASN A 332 18.51 -6.61 3.78
N GLN A 333 19.15 -5.83 2.90
CA GLN A 333 20.62 -5.72 2.84
C GLN A 333 21.17 -4.93 4.03
N ASP A 334 20.48 -3.88 4.43
CA ASP A 334 20.85 -2.99 5.52
C ASP A 334 20.67 -3.68 6.87
N ALA A 335 19.46 -4.20 7.11
CA ALA A 335 19.04 -4.88 8.32
C ALA A 335 18.26 -6.15 7.94
N PRO A 336 18.87 -7.34 8.01
CA PRO A 336 18.21 -8.60 7.67
C PRO A 336 16.87 -8.78 8.41
N ASP A 337 15.89 -9.33 7.72
CA ASP A 337 14.52 -9.59 8.21
C ASP A 337 13.66 -8.32 8.44
N SER A 338 14.19 -7.12 8.20
CA SER A 338 13.41 -5.87 8.27
C SER A 338 12.26 -5.80 7.26
N GLY A 339 12.35 -6.55 6.16
CA GLY A 339 11.27 -6.67 5.18
C GLY A 339 9.97 -7.20 5.78
N ASP A 340 9.99 -7.89 6.93
CA ASP A 340 8.76 -8.35 7.59
C ASP A 340 7.82 -7.18 7.93
N LEU A 341 8.38 -6.04 8.37
CA LEU A 341 7.64 -4.80 8.60
C LEU A 341 6.88 -4.36 7.34
N CYS A 342 7.52 -4.45 6.18
CA CYS A 342 6.93 -4.03 4.91
C CYS A 342 5.81 -4.99 4.46
N LEU A 343 6.04 -6.29 4.60
CA LEU A 343 5.12 -7.34 4.13
C LEU A 343 3.80 -7.35 4.89
N ARG A 344 3.78 -6.94 6.16
CA ARG A 344 2.55 -6.78 6.97
C ARG A 344 1.53 -5.86 6.32
N CYS A 345 1.99 -4.75 5.73
CA CYS A 345 1.12 -3.76 5.10
C CYS A 345 0.93 -4.01 3.60
N HIS A 346 1.99 -4.39 2.88
CA HIS A 346 1.96 -4.49 1.42
C HIS A 346 1.45 -5.83 0.90
N LEU A 347 1.62 -6.91 1.66
CA LEU A 347 1.26 -8.29 1.29
C LEU A 347 0.54 -9.03 2.45
N PRO A 348 -0.47 -8.42 3.11
CA PRO A 348 -1.04 -8.92 4.36
C PRO A 348 -1.57 -10.34 4.21
N ARG A 349 -2.22 -10.67 3.09
CA ARG A 349 -2.77 -12.02 2.85
C ARG A 349 -1.69 -13.10 2.93
N GLY A 350 -0.55 -12.90 2.28
CA GLY A 350 0.53 -13.88 2.31
C GLY A 350 1.24 -13.91 3.66
N TRP A 351 1.41 -12.75 4.29
CA TRP A 351 1.99 -12.62 5.63
C TRP A 351 1.20 -13.42 6.68
N TYR A 352 -0.12 -13.20 6.78
CA TYR A 352 -0.98 -13.95 7.71
C TYR A 352 -1.08 -15.45 7.41
N GLN A 353 -0.66 -15.88 6.23
CA GLN A 353 -0.64 -17.28 5.82
C GLN A 353 0.75 -17.92 5.94
N GLY A 354 1.67 -17.25 6.66
CA GLY A 354 3.02 -17.76 6.93
C GLY A 354 3.96 -17.77 5.73
N ARG A 355 3.70 -16.93 4.71
CA ARG A 355 4.53 -16.82 3.49
C ARG A 355 5.44 -15.59 3.48
N SER A 356 5.71 -15.02 4.65
CA SER A 356 6.64 -13.89 4.81
C SER A 356 8.08 -14.29 5.09
N ILE A 357 8.42 -15.60 5.12
CA ILE A 357 9.79 -16.07 5.35
C ILE A 357 10.30 -16.84 4.12
N PRO A 358 11.37 -16.38 3.45
CA PRO A 358 12.17 -15.17 3.76
C PRO A 358 11.39 -13.86 3.56
N THR A 359 11.81 -12.82 4.27
CA THR A 359 11.19 -11.47 4.33
C THR A 359 11.39 -10.63 3.06
N ASP A 360 11.72 -11.27 1.95
CA ASP A 360 11.88 -10.67 0.62
C ASP A 360 10.62 -10.86 -0.26
N GLY A 361 9.59 -11.52 0.28
CA GLY A 361 8.34 -11.80 -0.44
C GLY A 361 8.47 -12.89 -1.52
N SER A 362 9.60 -13.60 -1.61
CA SER A 362 9.85 -14.66 -2.60
C SER A 362 8.88 -15.85 -2.49
N ARG A 363 8.26 -16.04 -1.32
CA ARG A 363 7.27 -17.09 -1.05
C ARG A 363 5.83 -16.69 -1.33
N MET A 364 5.57 -15.43 -1.69
CA MET A 364 4.22 -14.94 -1.97
C MET A 364 3.65 -15.58 -3.23
N LEU A 365 2.41 -16.08 -3.13
CA LEU A 365 1.68 -16.63 -4.27
C LEU A 365 1.11 -15.51 -5.14
N SER A 366 0.75 -15.82 -6.39
CA SER A 366 0.02 -14.88 -7.25
C SER A 366 -1.29 -14.40 -6.61
N THR A 367 -1.92 -15.26 -5.81
CA THR A 367 -3.16 -14.97 -5.06
C THR A 367 -2.94 -14.10 -3.82
N ASP A 368 -1.69 -13.85 -3.41
CA ASP A 368 -1.35 -12.92 -2.32
C ASP A 368 -1.14 -11.49 -2.83
N LYS A 369 -0.85 -11.34 -4.12
CA LYS A 369 -0.45 -10.06 -4.75
C LYS A 369 -1.65 -9.17 -5.11
N PHE A 370 -2.59 -8.99 -4.19
CA PHE A 370 -3.72 -8.05 -4.31
C PHE A 370 -3.60 -6.84 -3.37
N GLY A 371 -2.42 -6.62 -2.79
CA GLY A 371 -2.18 -5.57 -1.82
C GLY A 371 -3.11 -5.64 -0.60
N VAL A 372 -3.58 -4.48 -0.18
CA VAL A 372 -4.55 -4.29 0.91
C VAL A 372 -5.96 -4.55 0.37
N ALA A 373 -6.43 -5.79 0.53
CA ALA A 373 -7.70 -6.27 -0.04
C ALA A 373 -8.88 -6.24 0.95
N CYS A 374 -10.09 -6.43 0.41
CA CYS A 374 -11.37 -6.28 1.13
C CYS A 374 -11.41 -7.03 2.47
N ASP A 375 -11.07 -8.34 2.46
CA ASP A 375 -11.14 -9.18 3.65
C ASP A 375 -10.14 -8.76 4.74
N PHE A 376 -9.01 -8.14 4.38
CA PHE A 376 -8.06 -7.64 5.37
C PHE A 376 -8.69 -6.48 6.15
N CYS A 377 -9.18 -5.44 5.46
CA CYS A 377 -9.80 -4.30 6.13
C CYS A 377 -11.10 -4.66 6.84
N HIS A 378 -12.02 -5.35 6.14
CA HIS A 378 -13.34 -5.66 6.68
C HIS A 378 -13.34 -6.79 7.73
N ARG A 379 -12.18 -7.33 8.09
CA ARG A 379 -12.06 -8.27 9.23
C ARG A 379 -11.21 -7.69 10.35
N MET A 380 -10.73 -6.45 10.22
CA MET A 380 -10.00 -5.83 11.32
C MET A 380 -10.89 -5.66 12.54
N VAL A 381 -10.34 -6.00 13.69
CA VAL A 381 -10.91 -5.82 15.02
C VAL A 381 -10.15 -4.68 15.67
N ASP A 382 -10.87 -3.84 16.40
CA ASP A 382 -10.25 -2.80 17.22
C ASP A 382 -9.39 -3.45 18.31
N PRO A 383 -8.06 -3.20 18.37
CA PRO A 383 -7.23 -3.73 19.45
C PRO A 383 -7.61 -3.15 20.83
N ILE A 384 -8.39 -2.07 20.88
CA ILE A 384 -8.84 -1.41 22.11
C ILE A 384 -10.33 -1.71 22.31
N TYR A 385 -10.63 -2.79 23.03
CA TYR A 385 -12.02 -3.15 23.32
C TYR A 385 -12.73 -2.12 24.21
N ASN A 386 -13.87 -1.60 23.75
CA ASN A 386 -14.73 -0.68 24.49
C ASN A 386 -16.09 -1.32 24.81
N PRO A 387 -16.35 -1.69 26.08
CA PRO A 387 -17.59 -2.34 26.48
C PRO A 387 -18.85 -1.53 26.10
N GLY A 388 -19.78 -2.18 25.38
CA GLY A 388 -21.03 -1.56 24.92
C GLY A 388 -20.91 -0.73 23.64
N VAL A 389 -19.69 -0.58 23.10
CA VAL A 389 -19.41 0.09 21.82
C VAL A 389 -18.84 -0.91 20.81
N SER A 390 -17.79 -1.64 21.18
CA SER A 390 -17.20 -2.69 20.36
C SER A 390 -18.12 -3.91 20.25
N PRO A 391 -18.14 -4.63 19.10
CA PRO A 391 -18.78 -5.94 18.98
C PRO A 391 -18.40 -6.90 20.10
N ALA A 392 -19.38 -7.62 20.66
CA ALA A 392 -19.12 -8.51 21.81
C ALA A 392 -18.19 -9.68 21.45
N GLU A 393 -18.22 -10.10 20.18
CA GLU A 393 -17.39 -11.16 19.60
C GLU A 393 -15.89 -10.83 19.69
N ASP A 394 -15.53 -9.54 19.69
CA ASP A 394 -14.13 -9.10 19.69
C ASP A 394 -13.39 -9.51 20.97
N VAL A 395 -14.07 -9.69 22.10
CA VAL A 395 -13.45 -10.13 23.37
C VAL A 395 -12.78 -11.51 23.22
N ALA A 396 -13.46 -12.45 22.55
CA ALA A 396 -12.93 -13.79 22.37
C ALA A 396 -11.72 -13.77 21.41
N ILE A 397 -11.78 -12.93 20.37
CA ILE A 397 -10.72 -12.78 19.38
C ILE A 397 -9.46 -12.19 20.05
N LEU A 398 -9.61 -11.10 20.81
CA LEU A 398 -8.49 -10.45 21.50
C LEU A 398 -7.85 -11.35 22.56
N ASN A 399 -8.65 -12.11 23.32
CA ASN A 399 -8.15 -13.06 24.31
C ASN A 399 -7.41 -14.28 23.69
N ALA A 400 -7.60 -14.54 22.40
CA ALA A 400 -6.99 -15.68 21.71
C ALA A 400 -5.63 -15.35 21.06
N LEU A 401 -5.20 -14.09 21.03
CA LEU A 401 -3.94 -13.66 20.43
C LEU A 401 -2.74 -14.26 21.17
N SER A 402 -1.79 -14.86 20.45
CA SER A 402 -0.52 -15.31 21.05
C SER A 402 0.41 -14.13 21.39
N PHE A 403 0.23 -12.99 20.73
CA PHE A 403 0.96 -11.76 21.01
C PHE A 403 0.00 -10.57 21.12
N PRO A 404 -0.70 -10.43 22.27
CA PRO A 404 -1.70 -9.39 22.44
C PRO A 404 -1.08 -7.99 22.50
N GLY A 405 -1.83 -6.99 22.04
CA GLY A 405 -1.48 -5.57 22.13
C GLY A 405 -2.73 -4.70 22.18
N THR A 406 -2.59 -3.48 22.67
CA THR A 406 -3.68 -2.48 22.81
C THR A 406 -3.39 -1.21 22.01
N ILE A 407 -2.57 -1.34 20.96
CA ILE A 407 -2.12 -0.25 20.11
C ILE A 407 -2.29 -0.68 18.65
N PHE A 408 -2.61 0.26 17.79
CA PHE A 408 -2.59 0.12 16.33
C PHE A 408 -1.52 1.07 15.77
N ALA A 409 -0.69 0.57 14.85
CA ALA A 409 0.36 1.28 14.08
C ALA A 409 1.22 0.19 13.42
N ASN A 410 2.13 0.54 12.50
CA ASN A 410 3.18 -0.37 12.01
C ASN A 410 2.68 -1.74 11.45
N GLY A 411 1.42 -1.82 10.99
CA GLY A 411 0.76 -3.05 10.57
C GLY A 411 0.27 -3.95 11.71
N MET A 412 0.24 -3.46 12.97
CA MET A 412 -0.33 -4.14 14.14
C MET A 412 -1.86 -4.21 14.05
N ALA A 413 -2.35 -5.10 13.18
CA ALA A 413 -3.77 -5.37 13.02
C ALA A 413 -4.20 -6.59 13.84
N VAL A 414 -5.43 -6.56 14.34
CA VAL A 414 -6.13 -7.73 14.84
C VAL A 414 -7.15 -8.15 13.79
N ILE A 415 -7.12 -9.40 13.36
CA ILE A 415 -7.99 -9.92 12.30
C ILE A 415 -8.94 -10.97 12.87
N ASP A 416 -10.23 -10.78 12.64
CA ASP A 416 -11.25 -11.77 12.98
C ASP A 416 -11.01 -13.07 12.19
N PRO A 417 -10.75 -14.23 12.83
CA PRO A 417 -10.45 -15.49 12.15
C PRO A 417 -11.68 -16.21 11.57
N THR A 418 -12.90 -15.83 11.99
CA THR A 418 -14.16 -16.50 11.65
C THR A 418 -14.73 -16.10 10.30
N GLY A 419 -14.26 -14.97 9.75
CA GLY A 419 -14.75 -14.45 8.47
C GLY A 419 -15.98 -13.56 8.57
N ALA A 420 -16.37 -13.07 9.75
CA ALA A 420 -17.40 -12.03 9.85
C ALA A 420 -16.89 -10.69 9.29
N ARG A 421 -17.67 -10.07 8.38
CA ARG A 421 -17.31 -8.80 7.75
C ARG A 421 -17.83 -7.64 8.59
N ARG A 422 -17.00 -6.63 8.79
CA ARG A 422 -17.29 -5.45 9.59
C ARG A 422 -17.49 -4.23 8.73
N GLY A 423 -18.38 -3.36 9.18
CA GLY A 423 -18.67 -2.12 8.47
C GLY A 423 -19.61 -1.22 9.27
N PRO A 424 -19.98 -0.06 8.69
CA PRO A 424 -20.72 0.95 9.42
C PRO A 424 -22.22 0.67 9.51
N PHE A 425 -22.81 -0.19 8.69
CA PHE A 425 -24.27 -0.25 8.53
C PHE A 425 -24.93 -1.42 9.27
N ILE A 426 -26.03 -1.14 9.99
CA ILE A 426 -26.80 -2.13 10.78
C ILE A 426 -27.85 -2.89 9.96
N ASP A 427 -28.28 -2.32 8.86
CA ASP A 427 -29.37 -2.77 8.00
C ASP A 427 -28.84 -3.37 6.68
N ALA A 428 -27.61 -3.91 6.69
CA ALA A 428 -27.04 -4.57 5.53
C ALA A 428 -27.70 -5.95 5.31
N THR A 429 -28.31 -6.15 4.14
CA THR A 429 -28.77 -7.47 3.68
C THR A 429 -27.57 -8.22 3.10
N SER A 430 -27.19 -9.36 3.69
CA SER A 430 -25.92 -10.01 3.38
C SER A 430 -26.04 -11.51 3.11
N GLY A 431 -25.21 -12.02 2.19
CA GLY A 431 -24.98 -13.45 1.95
C GLY A 431 -23.89 -14.07 2.83
N HIS A 432 -23.26 -13.27 3.70
CA HIS A 432 -22.22 -13.69 4.65
C HIS A 432 -22.41 -13.01 6.03
N PRO A 433 -21.81 -13.51 7.12
CA PRO A 433 -21.92 -12.88 8.43
C PRO A 433 -21.43 -11.43 8.41
N ILE A 434 -22.14 -10.55 9.12
CA ILE A 434 -21.86 -9.12 9.22
C ILE A 434 -21.89 -8.66 10.68
N LEU A 435 -21.01 -7.71 11.03
CA LEU A 435 -20.97 -7.05 12.33
C LEU A 435 -20.86 -5.53 12.13
N VAL A 436 -21.66 -4.77 12.86
CA VAL A 436 -21.52 -3.30 12.88
C VAL A 436 -20.30 -2.95 13.72
N SER A 437 -19.39 -2.16 13.18
CA SER A 437 -18.13 -1.82 13.84
C SER A 437 -17.89 -0.30 13.84
N PRO A 438 -17.88 0.35 15.01
CA PRO A 438 -17.48 1.75 15.14
C PRO A 438 -16.06 2.03 14.63
N PHE A 439 -15.13 1.11 14.86
CA PHE A 439 -13.75 1.19 14.35
C PHE A 439 -13.66 1.41 12.83
N HIS A 440 -14.63 0.88 12.06
CA HIS A 440 -14.68 1.09 10.60
C HIS A 440 -15.12 2.50 10.17
N ARG A 441 -15.48 3.36 11.13
CA ARG A 441 -15.79 4.78 10.95
C ARG A 441 -14.71 5.70 11.53
N GLU A 442 -13.67 5.14 12.12
CA GLU A 442 -12.62 5.88 12.81
C GLU A 442 -11.33 5.90 11.99
N ALA A 443 -10.61 7.02 12.04
CA ALA A 443 -9.31 7.14 11.39
C ALA A 443 -8.27 6.13 11.91
N ALA A 444 -8.47 5.59 13.12
CA ALA A 444 -7.61 4.58 13.73
C ALA A 444 -7.46 3.31 12.85
N LEU A 445 -8.49 2.95 12.09
CA LEU A 445 -8.41 1.88 11.09
C LEU A 445 -7.26 2.15 10.09
N CYS A 446 -7.18 3.37 9.57
CA CYS A 446 -6.13 3.81 8.66
C CYS A 446 -4.78 3.93 9.38
N GLY A 447 -4.79 4.38 10.64
CA GLY A 447 -3.61 4.50 11.50
C GLY A 447 -2.84 3.19 11.68
N THR A 448 -3.51 2.04 11.58
CA THR A 448 -2.88 0.71 11.59
C THR A 448 -1.71 0.60 10.61
N CYS A 449 -1.81 1.20 9.42
CA CYS A 449 -0.76 1.18 8.39
C CYS A 449 -0.14 2.56 8.12
N HIS A 450 -0.79 3.66 8.52
CA HIS A 450 -0.36 5.03 8.21
C HIS A 450 0.23 5.80 9.41
N ASP A 451 0.60 5.08 10.47
CA ASP A 451 1.50 5.53 11.53
C ASP A 451 2.63 4.50 11.62
N VAL A 452 3.78 4.80 11.03
CA VAL A 452 4.84 3.80 10.76
C VAL A 452 6.11 4.17 11.49
N SER A 453 6.61 3.26 12.28
CA SER A 453 7.81 3.38 13.09
C SER A 453 8.67 2.14 12.92
N ASN A 454 9.97 2.31 13.09
CA ASN A 454 10.90 1.20 13.11
C ASN A 454 11.03 0.65 14.56
N PRO A 455 10.56 -0.58 14.84
CA PRO A 455 10.62 -1.15 16.18
C PRO A 455 12.05 -1.47 16.66
N ALA A 456 13.05 -1.50 15.76
CA ALA A 456 14.44 -1.73 16.13
C ALA A 456 15.07 -0.55 16.92
N PHE A 457 14.38 0.59 17.00
CA PHE A 457 14.84 1.80 17.68
C PHE A 457 13.81 2.32 18.68
N GLU A 458 14.21 2.41 19.95
CA GLU A 458 13.39 3.00 21.02
C GLU A 458 13.91 4.38 21.43
N LYS A 459 12.99 5.27 21.83
CA LYS A 459 13.29 6.62 22.29
C LYS A 459 13.87 6.59 23.71
N ASP A 460 15.08 7.10 23.88
CA ASP A 460 15.75 7.23 25.17
C ASP A 460 15.19 8.39 26.02
N ALA A 461 15.73 8.55 27.23
CA ALA A 461 15.33 9.62 28.15
C ALA A 461 15.71 11.04 27.66
N ALA A 462 16.67 11.16 26.74
CA ALA A 462 17.07 12.42 26.12
C ALA A 462 16.24 12.73 24.86
N GLY A 463 15.38 11.81 24.42
CA GLY A 463 14.53 11.94 23.25
C GLY A 463 15.19 11.50 21.94
N ASN A 464 16.37 10.89 21.98
CA ASN A 464 17.02 10.30 20.82
C ASN A 464 16.47 8.90 20.56
N TYR A 465 16.41 8.48 19.30
CA TYR A 465 16.03 7.11 18.95
C TYR A 465 17.27 6.25 18.84
N VAL A 466 17.46 5.34 19.79
CA VAL A 466 18.66 4.52 19.91
C VAL A 466 18.36 3.07 19.53
N PRO A 467 19.31 2.34 18.92
CA PRO A 467 19.11 0.94 18.57
C PRO A 467 18.91 0.09 19.83
N ASN A 468 17.98 -0.86 19.75
CA ASN A 468 17.76 -1.86 20.78
C ASN A 468 18.93 -2.85 20.83
N ALA A 469 18.95 -3.72 21.84
CA ALA A 469 19.82 -4.89 21.79
C ALA A 469 19.40 -5.78 20.60
N LEU A 470 20.35 -6.13 19.73
CA LEU A 470 20.07 -7.01 18.60
C LEU A 470 19.55 -8.38 19.06
N ASP A 471 18.75 -9.03 18.22
CA ASP A 471 18.09 -10.30 18.53
C ASP A 471 17.11 -10.20 19.70
N THR A 472 16.54 -9.01 19.92
CA THR A 472 15.51 -8.80 20.94
C THR A 472 14.34 -7.99 20.41
N THR A 473 13.15 -8.32 20.90
CA THR A 473 11.93 -7.59 20.61
C THR A 473 11.92 -6.25 21.36
N ALA A 474 11.38 -5.22 20.71
CA ALA A 474 11.14 -3.91 21.34
C ALA A 474 10.34 -4.05 22.64
N THR A 475 10.63 -3.20 23.63
CA THR A 475 9.94 -3.23 24.91
C THR A 475 8.65 -2.40 24.92
N ASN A 476 8.50 -1.50 23.95
CA ASN A 476 7.35 -0.64 23.78
C ASN A 476 6.96 -0.50 22.30
N PHE A 477 5.67 -0.62 21.99
CA PHE A 477 5.15 -0.56 20.61
C PHE A 477 4.41 0.74 20.28
N ALA A 478 4.36 1.71 21.20
CA ALA A 478 3.73 2.99 20.94
C ALA A 478 4.53 3.79 19.91
N SER A 479 3.87 4.35 18.89
CA SER A 479 4.52 5.14 17.83
C SER A 479 5.33 6.32 18.36
N ASN A 480 4.91 6.94 19.47
CA ASN A 480 5.65 8.05 20.10
C ASN A 480 6.91 7.59 20.88
N LYS A 481 7.14 6.28 20.98
CA LYS A 481 8.33 5.66 21.61
C LYS A 481 9.27 5.00 20.60
N LEU A 482 8.81 4.74 19.38
CA LEU A 482 9.61 4.14 18.32
C LEU A 482 10.10 5.19 17.31
N ALA A 483 11.20 4.90 16.62
CA ALA A 483 11.75 5.82 15.62
C ALA A 483 10.75 6.10 14.48
N PRO A 484 10.48 7.38 14.15
CA PRO A 484 9.54 7.75 13.12
C PRO A 484 10.05 7.42 11.72
N VAL A 485 9.19 6.74 10.96
CA VAL A 485 9.36 6.52 9.52
C VAL A 485 8.29 7.33 8.79
N GLU A 486 7.02 7.12 9.14
CA GLU A 486 5.88 7.91 8.66
C GLU A 486 4.96 8.28 9.82
N ARG A 487 4.37 9.47 9.77
CA ARG A 487 3.51 10.01 10.84
C ARG A 487 2.18 10.53 10.34
N THR A 488 1.71 10.11 9.16
CA THR A 488 0.48 10.63 8.54
C THR A 488 -0.71 10.63 9.49
N TYR A 489 -0.95 9.52 10.19
CA TYR A 489 -2.04 9.44 11.17
C TYR A 489 -1.80 10.37 12.36
N SER A 490 -0.61 10.37 12.95
CA SER A 490 -0.28 11.25 14.09
C SER A 490 -0.39 12.73 13.73
N GLU A 491 0.07 13.12 12.54
CA GLU A 491 -0.06 14.48 12.00
C GLU A 491 -1.54 14.90 11.88
N TRP A 492 -2.41 14.00 11.43
CA TRP A 492 -3.87 14.22 11.43
C TRP A 492 -4.48 14.23 12.82
N PHE A 493 -4.07 13.32 13.70
CA PHE A 493 -4.63 13.16 15.04
C PHE A 493 -4.47 14.44 15.88
N PHE A 494 -3.35 15.15 15.70
CA PHE A 494 -3.05 16.42 16.36
C PHE A 494 -3.40 17.66 15.52
N SER A 495 -4.26 17.51 14.49
CA SER A 495 -4.78 18.61 13.68
C SER A 495 -6.19 19.02 14.09
N GLU A 496 -6.66 20.15 13.57
CA GLU A 496 -8.05 20.62 13.71
C GLU A 496 -9.08 19.69 13.04
N TYR A 497 -8.65 18.85 12.10
CA TYR A 497 -9.53 17.87 11.46
C TYR A 497 -10.04 16.84 12.46
N ASN A 498 -9.21 16.42 13.42
CA ASN A 498 -9.61 15.47 14.47
C ASN A 498 -10.39 16.16 15.62
N THR A 499 -11.46 16.86 15.27
CA THR A 499 -12.41 17.46 16.22
C THR A 499 -13.83 16.98 15.91
N PRO A 500 -14.77 17.00 16.87
CA PRO A 500 -16.16 16.63 16.60
C PRO A 500 -16.85 17.46 15.51
N THR A 501 -16.37 18.69 15.27
CA THR A 501 -16.88 19.58 14.21
C THR A 501 -16.18 19.32 12.88
N GLY A 502 -14.91 18.93 12.89
CA GLY A 502 -14.08 18.81 11.70
C GLY A 502 -13.82 20.17 11.03
N VAL A 503 -13.28 20.11 9.82
CA VAL A 503 -12.95 21.30 9.00
C VAL A 503 -13.90 21.40 7.83
N TYR A 504 -14.34 22.61 7.49
CA TYR A 504 -15.14 22.86 6.29
C TYR A 504 -14.29 22.64 5.04
N ALA A 505 -14.56 21.55 4.31
CA ALA A 505 -13.82 21.19 3.09
C ALA A 505 -14.71 20.39 2.11
N PRO A 506 -15.76 21.03 1.54
CA PRO A 506 -16.74 20.35 0.69
C PRO A 506 -16.15 19.74 -0.58
N GLN A 507 -14.99 20.21 -1.03
CA GLN A 507 -14.28 19.65 -2.17
C GLN A 507 -13.80 18.20 -1.91
N PHE A 508 -13.57 17.82 -0.64
CA PHE A 508 -13.15 16.47 -0.29
C PHE A 508 -14.30 15.59 0.21
N GLY A 509 -15.27 16.18 0.91
CA GLY A 509 -16.29 15.45 1.67
C GLY A 509 -17.37 14.71 0.86
N GLY A 510 -17.45 14.91 -0.45
CA GLY A 510 -18.53 14.33 -1.27
C GLY A 510 -19.90 14.91 -0.86
N ASN A 511 -20.75 14.08 -0.27
CA ASN A 511 -22.04 14.53 0.29
C ASN A 511 -21.90 15.29 1.63
N LYS A 512 -20.69 15.33 2.23
CA LYS A 512 -20.38 16.11 3.43
C LYS A 512 -19.74 17.46 3.08
N THR A 513 -20.03 18.47 3.90
CA THR A 513 -19.38 19.79 3.82
C THR A 513 -18.26 19.97 4.86
N TYR A 514 -18.31 19.21 5.95
CA TYR A 514 -17.27 19.15 6.97
C TYR A 514 -16.64 17.76 6.98
N VAL A 515 -15.33 17.70 7.11
CA VAL A 515 -14.54 16.47 7.14
C VAL A 515 -13.80 16.40 8.47
N ALA A 516 -13.86 15.24 9.13
CA ALA A 516 -13.24 15.04 10.44
C ALA A 516 -12.28 13.84 10.45
N THR A 517 -12.56 12.80 9.68
CA THR A 517 -11.78 11.55 9.64
C THR A 517 -11.02 11.40 8.33
N CYS A 518 -10.04 10.48 8.30
CA CYS A 518 -9.37 10.09 7.06
C CYS A 518 -10.37 9.69 5.97
N GLN A 519 -11.41 8.94 6.36
CA GLN A 519 -12.46 8.43 5.48
C GLN A 519 -13.30 9.55 4.87
N ASP A 520 -13.53 10.66 5.56
CA ASP A 520 -14.37 11.74 5.01
C ASP A 520 -13.78 12.34 3.73
N CYS A 521 -12.44 12.33 3.58
CA CYS A 521 -11.75 12.77 2.36
C CYS A 521 -11.43 11.59 1.42
N HIS A 522 -10.85 10.51 1.94
CA HIS A 522 -10.30 9.42 1.13
C HIS A 522 -11.28 8.27 0.85
N MET A 523 -12.41 8.26 1.57
CA MET A 523 -13.55 7.37 1.34
C MET A 523 -14.87 8.13 1.34
N ARG A 524 -14.87 9.33 0.75
CA ARG A 524 -15.94 10.32 0.84
C ARG A 524 -17.33 9.73 0.60
N ASP A 525 -18.32 10.30 1.30
CA ASP A 525 -19.71 9.90 1.20
C ASP A 525 -20.26 10.18 -0.21
N VAL A 526 -20.82 9.16 -0.85
CA VAL A 526 -21.54 9.28 -2.12
C VAL A 526 -22.95 8.69 -2.01
N THR A 527 -23.81 9.09 -2.95
CA THR A 527 -25.16 8.51 -3.04
C THR A 527 -25.14 7.26 -3.89
N GLY A 528 -25.42 6.09 -3.32
CA GLY A 528 -25.38 4.83 -4.07
C GLY A 528 -25.82 3.60 -3.29
N GLN A 529 -25.74 2.44 -3.95
CA GLN A 529 -25.95 1.12 -3.35
C GLN A 529 -24.61 0.45 -3.07
N GLY A 530 -24.53 -0.30 -1.97
CA GLY A 530 -23.31 -1.00 -1.59
C GLY A 530 -23.04 -2.33 -2.31
N CYS A 531 -24.04 -2.89 -2.98
CA CYS A 531 -23.94 -4.14 -3.74
C CYS A 531 -25.06 -4.26 -4.79
N ASN A 532 -24.96 -5.27 -5.66
CA ASN A 532 -25.93 -5.56 -6.73
C ASN A 532 -27.12 -6.46 -6.30
N MET A 533 -27.32 -6.66 -4.99
CA MET A 533 -28.35 -7.55 -4.42
C MET A 533 -29.53 -6.76 -3.82
N ASP A 534 -29.93 -5.68 -4.50
CA ASP A 534 -31.01 -4.76 -4.09
C ASP A 534 -30.90 -4.21 -2.65
N PRO A 535 -29.74 -3.67 -2.24
CA PRO A 535 -29.61 -3.03 -0.93
C PRO A 535 -30.28 -1.64 -0.90
N PRO A 536 -30.48 -1.05 0.28
CA PRO A 536 -30.90 0.34 0.39
C PRO A 536 -29.94 1.29 -0.37
N VAL A 537 -30.51 2.30 -1.04
CA VAL A 537 -29.74 3.44 -1.55
C VAL A 537 -29.39 4.35 -0.38
N ARG A 538 -28.12 4.71 -0.26
CA ARG A 538 -27.57 5.48 0.86
C ARG A 538 -26.98 6.80 0.39
N PRO A 539 -27.19 7.92 1.10
CA PRO A 539 -26.46 9.16 0.84
C PRO A 539 -25.05 9.17 1.47
N ASP A 540 -24.73 8.18 2.29
CA ASP A 540 -23.50 8.08 3.08
C ASP A 540 -22.69 6.82 2.73
N LEU A 541 -22.74 6.37 1.46
CA LEU A 541 -21.96 5.21 1.02
C LEU A 541 -20.47 5.60 0.91
N PRO A 542 -19.53 4.91 1.59
CA PRO A 542 -18.11 5.22 1.47
C PRO A 542 -17.57 4.82 0.09
N LEU A 543 -17.11 5.80 -0.69
CA LEU A 543 -16.48 5.54 -1.99
C LEU A 543 -15.08 4.94 -1.77
N HIS A 544 -14.81 3.75 -2.27
CA HIS A 544 -13.51 3.07 -2.08
C HIS A 544 -12.40 3.64 -2.99
N ASP A 545 -12.27 4.97 -3.04
CA ASP A 545 -11.26 5.67 -3.83
C ASP A 545 -9.85 5.47 -3.24
N MET A 546 -9.66 5.85 -1.97
CA MET A 546 -8.42 5.63 -1.20
C MET A 546 -7.15 6.10 -1.93
N THR A 547 -7.26 7.15 -2.74
CA THR A 547 -6.15 7.71 -3.51
C THR A 547 -5.35 8.71 -2.71
N GLY A 548 -4.03 8.71 -2.95
CA GLY A 548 -3.09 9.75 -2.51
C GLY A 548 -2.62 10.58 -3.70
N GLY A 549 -1.36 11.02 -3.69
CA GLY A 549 -0.79 11.87 -4.76
C GLY A 549 -0.12 11.14 -5.93
N ASN A 550 -0.11 9.80 -5.99
CA ASN A 550 0.65 9.09 -7.03
C ASN A 550 -0.13 9.02 -8.36
N THR A 551 0.27 9.84 -9.33
CA THR A 551 -0.30 9.86 -10.69
C THR A 551 0.56 9.10 -11.70
N TRP A 552 1.83 8.87 -11.40
CA TRP A 552 2.80 8.30 -12.35
C TRP A 552 2.78 6.78 -12.35
N PHE A 553 3.01 6.13 -11.21
CA PHE A 553 3.17 4.68 -11.17
C PHE A 553 1.90 3.92 -11.60
N PRO A 554 0.67 4.33 -11.20
CA PRO A 554 -0.56 3.70 -11.71
C PRO A 554 -0.68 3.70 -13.23
N SER A 555 -0.10 4.70 -13.92
CA SER A 555 -0.14 4.78 -15.39
C SER A 555 0.66 3.65 -16.06
N LEU A 556 1.63 3.07 -15.35
CA LEU A 556 2.53 2.03 -15.84
C LEU A 556 2.02 0.61 -15.56
N LEU A 557 1.14 0.46 -14.56
CA LEU A 557 0.68 -0.85 -14.09
C LEU A 557 0.03 -1.70 -15.18
N SER A 558 -0.72 -1.08 -16.10
CA SER A 558 -1.37 -1.81 -17.20
C SER A 558 -0.37 -2.43 -18.18
N THR A 559 0.79 -1.80 -18.36
CA THR A 559 1.89 -2.30 -19.19
C THR A 559 2.71 -3.34 -18.44
N LEU A 560 2.96 -3.13 -17.14
CA LEU A 560 3.73 -4.05 -16.30
C LEU A 560 2.99 -5.37 -16.00
N TYR A 561 1.67 -5.30 -15.84
CA TYR A 561 0.84 -6.43 -15.44
C TYR A 561 -0.37 -6.62 -16.35
N PRO A 562 -0.17 -6.87 -17.65
CA PRO A 562 -1.25 -6.95 -18.63
C PRO A 562 -2.23 -8.08 -18.28
N GLY A 563 -3.52 -7.73 -18.25
CA GLY A 563 -4.60 -8.67 -17.90
C GLY A 563 -4.75 -8.98 -16.41
N LEU A 564 -3.92 -8.38 -15.54
CA LEU A 564 -3.99 -8.55 -14.07
C LEU A 564 -4.46 -7.28 -13.34
N VAL A 565 -4.64 -6.17 -14.05
CA VAL A 565 -5.13 -4.88 -13.55
C VAL A 565 -6.22 -4.34 -14.47
N ASP A 566 -7.03 -3.41 -13.98
CA ASP A 566 -8.08 -2.74 -14.76
C ASP A 566 -7.59 -1.34 -15.22
N PRO A 567 -7.29 -1.15 -16.52
CA PRO A 567 -6.81 0.13 -17.03
C PRO A 567 -7.81 1.29 -16.87
N VAL A 568 -9.11 1.01 -16.87
CA VAL A 568 -10.15 2.03 -16.73
C VAL A 568 -10.22 2.49 -15.28
N ALA A 569 -10.15 1.55 -14.33
CA ALA A 569 -10.07 1.87 -12.91
C ALA A 569 -8.79 2.66 -12.57
N LEU A 570 -7.64 2.26 -13.14
CA LEU A 570 -6.36 2.97 -12.99
C LEU A 570 -6.44 4.41 -13.51
N ALA A 571 -7.01 4.62 -14.70
CA ALA A 571 -7.17 5.97 -15.25
C ALA A 571 -8.09 6.84 -14.39
N ALA A 572 -9.19 6.28 -13.85
CA ALA A 572 -10.07 6.97 -12.93
C ALA A 572 -9.34 7.36 -11.63
N SER A 573 -8.54 6.45 -11.08
CA SER A 573 -7.71 6.67 -9.89
C SER A 573 -6.67 7.78 -10.09
N ILE A 574 -5.98 7.82 -11.24
CA ILE A 574 -5.03 8.89 -11.58
C ILE A 574 -5.74 10.26 -11.61
N ASN A 575 -6.94 10.33 -12.16
CA ASN A 575 -7.71 11.58 -12.19
C ASN A 575 -8.12 12.04 -10.78
N ARG A 576 -8.46 11.10 -9.88
CA ARG A 576 -8.78 11.41 -8.49
C ARG A 576 -7.55 11.85 -7.70
N ALA A 577 -6.41 11.19 -7.90
CA ALA A 577 -5.12 11.62 -7.33
C ALA A 577 -4.73 13.04 -7.77
N ARG A 578 -4.88 13.36 -9.06
CA ARG A 578 -4.68 14.73 -9.58
C ARG A 578 -5.64 15.72 -8.95
N TYR A 579 -6.93 15.38 -8.84
CA TYR A 579 -7.93 16.22 -8.18
C TYR A 579 -7.55 16.50 -6.72
N MET A 580 -7.11 15.49 -5.97
CA MET A 580 -6.65 15.65 -4.59
C MET A 580 -5.47 16.61 -4.50
N LEU A 581 -4.46 16.45 -5.36
CA LEU A 581 -3.29 17.34 -5.43
C LEU A 581 -3.66 18.80 -5.75
N GLN A 582 -4.56 19.00 -6.70
CA GLN A 582 -5.02 20.34 -7.11
C GLN A 582 -5.82 21.08 -6.04
N ASN A 583 -6.37 20.36 -5.05
CA ASN A 583 -7.11 20.96 -3.93
C ASN A 583 -6.32 20.92 -2.60
N ALA A 584 -5.13 20.30 -2.58
CA ALA A 584 -4.35 20.09 -1.36
C ALA A 584 -3.71 21.37 -0.81
N ALA A 585 -3.51 22.39 -1.66
CA ALA A 585 -2.94 23.67 -1.26
C ALA A 585 -3.59 24.84 -1.99
N ASP A 586 -3.70 25.97 -1.30
CA ASP A 586 -3.99 27.25 -1.94
C ASP A 586 -2.67 27.99 -2.24
N LEU A 587 -2.53 28.47 -3.47
CA LEU A 587 -1.41 29.27 -3.94
C LEU A 587 -1.86 30.73 -4.09
N THR A 588 -1.22 31.64 -3.36
CA THR A 588 -1.41 33.08 -3.53
C THR A 588 -0.06 33.77 -3.69
N ALA A 589 -0.04 34.92 -4.35
CA ALA A 589 1.16 35.72 -4.45
C ALA A 589 0.84 37.21 -4.58
N ALA A 590 1.74 38.03 -4.03
CA ALA A 590 1.69 39.47 -4.16
C ALA A 590 3.11 40.02 -4.19
N GLN A 591 3.35 40.99 -5.07
CA GLN A 591 4.59 41.74 -5.03
C GLN A 591 4.54 42.76 -3.88
N GLN A 592 5.63 42.83 -3.12
CA GLN A 592 5.92 43.86 -2.13
C GLN A 592 7.31 44.41 -2.44
N GLU A 593 7.38 45.69 -2.84
CA GLU A 593 8.63 46.34 -3.27
C GLU A 593 9.33 45.52 -4.36
N VAL A 594 10.54 45.04 -4.09
CA VAL A 594 11.38 44.29 -5.04
C VAL A 594 11.16 42.78 -4.98
N TYR A 595 10.30 42.30 -4.08
CA TYR A 595 10.06 40.88 -3.85
C TYR A 595 8.66 40.46 -4.25
N LEU A 596 8.57 39.34 -4.95
CA LEU A 596 7.36 38.57 -5.13
C LEU A 596 7.21 37.60 -3.96
N ASN A 597 6.25 37.87 -3.08
CA ASN A 597 5.94 36.98 -1.96
C ASN A 597 4.90 35.96 -2.40
N VAL A 598 5.26 34.68 -2.33
CA VAL A 598 4.42 33.53 -2.65
C VAL A 598 4.04 32.85 -1.34
N SER A 599 2.74 32.67 -1.11
CA SER A 599 2.19 31.99 0.06
C SER A 599 1.49 30.70 -0.34
N LEU A 600 1.85 29.60 0.32
CA LEU A 600 1.20 28.29 0.17
C LEU A 600 0.48 27.93 1.44
N THR A 601 -0.83 27.71 1.37
CA THR A 601 -1.64 27.25 2.52
C THR A 601 -1.98 25.78 2.38
N ASN A 602 -1.68 24.97 3.40
CA ASN A 602 -2.01 23.55 3.45
C ASN A 602 -3.51 23.33 3.75
N GLN A 603 -4.22 22.63 2.86
CA GLN A 603 -5.63 22.26 3.02
C GLN A 603 -5.82 20.77 3.36
N THR A 604 -4.75 20.07 3.70
CA THR A 604 -4.78 18.66 4.13
C THR A 604 -4.80 18.56 5.65
N GLY A 605 -5.30 17.42 6.15
CA GLY A 605 -5.34 17.14 7.59
C GLY A 605 -4.00 16.75 8.20
N HIS A 606 -2.95 16.59 7.41
CA HIS A 606 -1.62 16.17 7.83
C HIS A 606 -0.56 17.12 7.24
N LYS A 607 0.74 16.84 7.38
CA LYS A 607 1.74 17.65 6.67
C LYS A 607 1.55 17.54 5.17
N LEU A 608 1.93 18.59 4.44
CA LEU A 608 1.95 18.59 2.98
C LEU A 608 3.41 18.67 2.49
N PRO A 609 3.88 17.66 1.73
CA PRO A 609 3.30 16.34 1.49
C PRO A 609 3.58 15.34 2.63
N THR A 610 2.59 14.54 3.04
CA THR A 610 2.79 13.44 4.02
C THR A 610 3.26 12.13 3.35
N GLY A 611 3.52 11.11 4.16
CA GLY A 611 3.83 9.73 3.76
C GLY A 611 5.33 9.46 3.74
N TYR A 612 5.75 8.52 2.88
CA TYR A 612 7.14 8.08 2.79
C TYR A 612 8.11 9.24 2.48
N PRO A 613 9.23 9.37 3.22
CA PRO A 613 10.07 10.57 3.23
C PRO A 613 11.16 10.64 2.13
N GLU A 614 11.66 9.53 1.60
CA GLU A 614 12.94 9.49 0.84
C GLU A 614 12.87 10.09 -0.57
N GLY A 615 11.73 10.03 -1.25
CA GLY A 615 11.62 10.44 -2.66
C GLY A 615 10.56 11.51 -2.93
N ARG A 616 9.70 11.81 -1.96
CA ARG A 616 8.53 12.66 -2.14
C ARG A 616 8.87 14.11 -1.84
N ARG A 617 8.53 15.00 -2.76
CA ARG A 617 8.74 16.44 -2.61
C ARG A 617 7.67 17.26 -3.32
N MET A 618 7.47 18.48 -2.84
CA MET A 618 6.81 19.54 -3.60
C MET A 618 7.72 20.76 -3.64
N TRP A 619 7.58 21.59 -4.66
CA TRP A 619 8.36 22.83 -4.76
C TRP A 619 7.60 23.90 -5.52
N ILE A 620 8.02 25.14 -5.28
CA ILE A 620 7.58 26.30 -6.03
C ILE A 620 8.55 26.51 -7.19
N ASN A 621 8.02 26.57 -8.40
CA ASN A 621 8.71 27.05 -9.59
C ASN A 621 8.22 28.47 -9.87
N VAL A 622 9.14 29.40 -10.13
CA VAL A 622 8.82 30.79 -10.47
C VAL A 622 9.56 31.19 -11.73
N GLN A 623 8.84 31.65 -12.73
CA GLN A 623 9.36 32.13 -14.00
C GLN A 623 9.04 33.61 -14.17
N PHE A 624 10.07 34.45 -14.29
CA PHE A 624 9.93 35.87 -14.59
C PHE A 624 10.13 36.14 -16.08
N ARG A 625 9.24 36.93 -16.69
CA ARG A 625 9.28 37.23 -18.12
C ARG A 625 9.22 38.73 -18.41
N ASP A 626 9.90 39.12 -19.49
CA ASP A 626 9.88 40.48 -20.03
C ASP A 626 8.57 40.79 -20.79
N ALA A 627 8.46 42.01 -21.31
CA ALA A 627 7.29 42.45 -22.09
C ALA A 627 7.12 41.72 -23.44
N GLY A 628 8.18 41.10 -23.96
CA GLY A 628 8.16 40.23 -25.14
C GLY A 628 7.77 38.78 -24.84
N GLY A 629 7.66 38.41 -23.55
CA GLY A 629 7.41 37.04 -23.09
C GLY A 629 8.67 36.19 -22.95
N ALA A 630 9.86 36.75 -23.14
CA ALA A 630 11.13 36.04 -22.95
C ALA A 630 11.38 35.77 -21.47
N LEU A 631 11.90 34.58 -21.16
CA LEU A 631 12.26 34.18 -19.79
C LEU A 631 13.51 34.94 -19.35
N LEU A 632 13.41 35.68 -18.26
CA LEU A 632 14.52 36.44 -17.65
C LEU A 632 15.19 35.65 -16.52
N ALA A 633 14.39 35.04 -15.65
CA ALA A 633 14.88 34.20 -14.57
C ALA A 633 13.89 33.08 -14.26
N GLU A 634 14.41 31.96 -13.77
CA GLU A 634 13.62 30.83 -13.31
C GLU A 634 14.24 30.23 -12.05
N SER A 635 13.43 30.01 -11.02
CA SER A 635 13.80 29.24 -9.83
C SER A 635 13.04 27.91 -9.81
N GLY A 636 13.72 26.82 -9.43
CA GLY A 636 13.10 25.48 -9.36
C GLY A 636 12.70 24.88 -10.72
N ALA A 637 13.50 25.12 -11.76
CA ALA A 637 13.30 24.51 -13.08
C ALA A 637 13.42 22.98 -13.01
N TYR A 638 12.54 22.26 -13.71
CA TYR A 638 12.60 20.80 -13.84
C TYR A 638 12.84 20.39 -15.29
N ASP A 639 13.90 19.64 -15.52
CA ASP A 639 14.24 19.08 -16.82
C ASP A 639 13.55 17.72 -17.00
N LEU A 640 12.55 17.67 -17.88
CA LEU A 640 11.78 16.46 -18.19
C LEU A 640 12.62 15.38 -18.91
N ASP A 641 13.68 15.77 -19.63
CA ASP A 641 14.52 14.84 -20.38
C ASP A 641 15.52 14.14 -19.44
N THR A 642 16.09 14.88 -18.48
CA THR A 642 17.11 14.34 -17.55
C THR A 642 16.56 13.95 -16.18
N GLY A 643 15.34 14.39 -15.84
CA GLY A 643 14.69 14.20 -14.55
C GLY A 643 15.30 15.02 -13.42
N VAL A 644 16.05 16.09 -13.75
CA VAL A 644 16.79 16.91 -12.79
C VAL A 644 15.95 18.11 -12.37
N LEU A 645 15.84 18.32 -11.05
CA LEU A 645 15.37 19.57 -10.46
C LEU A 645 16.60 20.47 -10.23
N THR A 646 16.58 21.69 -10.77
CA THR A 646 17.66 22.67 -10.55
C THR A 646 17.62 23.18 -9.11
N TYR A 647 18.77 23.23 -8.43
CA TYR A 647 18.91 23.77 -7.08
C TYR A 647 19.60 25.13 -7.13
N ASP A 648 18.84 26.20 -7.36
CA ASP A 648 19.30 27.58 -7.23
C ASP A 648 19.17 28.08 -5.77
N SER A 649 19.74 29.25 -5.46
CA SER A 649 19.73 29.79 -4.10
C SER A 649 18.35 30.24 -3.61
N ALA A 650 17.39 30.46 -4.51
CA ALA A 650 16.03 30.89 -4.19
C ALA A 650 15.01 29.74 -4.15
N ILE A 651 15.42 28.51 -4.48
CA ILE A 651 14.49 27.40 -4.56
C ILE A 651 13.84 27.09 -3.21
N LYS A 652 12.52 26.88 -3.24
CA LYS A 652 11.77 26.35 -2.10
C LYS A 652 11.26 24.94 -2.40
N ILE A 653 11.92 23.96 -1.78
CA ILE A 653 11.49 22.55 -1.78
C ILE A 653 10.98 22.20 -0.39
N TYR A 654 9.78 21.62 -0.34
CA TYR A 654 9.19 21.06 0.87
C TYR A 654 9.39 19.54 0.85
N GLU A 655 10.18 19.07 1.82
CA GLU A 655 10.63 17.68 1.91
C GLU A 655 11.08 17.37 3.34
N VAL A 656 11.37 16.11 3.59
CA VAL A 656 11.97 15.63 4.83
C VAL A 656 13.23 14.84 4.49
N LYS A 657 14.28 15.01 5.29
CA LYS A 657 15.57 14.32 5.15
C LYS A 657 15.84 13.49 6.40
N PRO A 658 15.41 12.22 6.43
CA PRO A 658 15.82 11.28 7.45
C PRO A 658 17.30 10.89 7.25
N GLY A 659 17.92 10.36 8.29
CA GLY A 659 19.33 10.01 8.27
C GLY A 659 19.78 9.25 9.52
N MET A 660 21.07 8.97 9.56
CA MET A 660 21.73 8.29 10.67
C MET A 660 22.44 9.30 11.57
N ASP A 661 22.23 9.19 12.88
CA ASP A 661 23.05 9.87 13.87
C ASP A 661 24.44 9.21 14.03
N GLU A 662 25.24 9.74 14.94
CA GLU A 662 26.59 9.26 15.24
C GLU A 662 26.64 7.80 15.66
N THR A 663 25.58 7.30 16.32
CA THR A 663 25.53 5.92 16.83
C THR A 663 25.27 4.94 15.71
N VAL A 664 24.23 5.20 14.90
CA VAL A 664 23.84 4.27 13.83
C VAL A 664 24.79 4.34 12.65
N ALA A 665 25.31 5.52 12.31
CA ALA A 665 26.31 5.67 11.26
C ALA A 665 27.59 4.88 11.59
N ALA A 666 28.01 4.86 12.86
CA ALA A 666 29.13 4.04 13.30
C ALA A 666 28.86 2.53 13.19
N LEU A 667 27.64 2.06 13.46
CA LEU A 667 27.23 0.67 13.24
C LEU A 667 27.25 0.32 11.75
N ALA A 668 26.84 1.25 10.89
CA ALA A 668 26.79 1.07 9.45
C ALA A 668 28.14 1.29 8.75
N GLY A 669 29.16 1.81 9.44
CA GLY A 669 30.46 2.11 8.87
C GLY A 669 30.45 3.30 7.90
N VAL A 670 29.58 4.28 8.11
CA VAL A 670 29.42 5.49 7.29
C VAL A 670 29.51 6.76 8.15
N GLU A 671 29.58 7.92 7.51
CA GLU A 671 29.51 9.21 8.20
C GLU A 671 28.07 9.58 8.59
N PRO A 672 27.85 10.25 9.74
CA PRO A 672 26.52 10.70 10.15
C PRO A 672 25.94 11.74 9.18
N GLY A 673 24.63 11.65 8.92
CA GLY A 673 23.95 12.59 8.04
C GLY A 673 22.69 12.04 7.37
N PRO A 674 22.04 12.84 6.49
CA PRO A 674 20.92 12.40 5.67
C PRO A 674 21.24 11.16 4.83
N SER A 675 20.31 10.21 4.76
CA SER A 675 20.47 8.98 3.98
C SER A 675 19.15 8.40 3.49
N PHE A 676 19.21 7.62 2.40
CA PHE A 676 18.08 6.85 1.86
C PHE A 676 18.03 5.40 2.38
N HIS A 677 18.91 5.03 3.31
CA HIS A 677 18.90 3.73 4.00
C HIS A 677 17.74 3.68 5.01
N PHE A 678 16.53 3.49 4.48
CA PHE A 678 15.24 3.61 5.16
C PHE A 678 15.20 2.97 6.56
N VAL A 679 15.65 1.72 6.69
CA VAL A 679 15.60 0.98 7.97
C VAL A 679 16.73 1.32 8.94
N LEU A 680 17.74 2.08 8.51
CA LEU A 680 18.84 2.54 9.37
C LEU A 680 18.63 3.97 9.85
N ASN A 681 17.72 4.72 9.23
CA ASN A 681 17.45 6.10 9.60
C ASN A 681 16.84 6.18 11.01
N ASN A 682 17.51 6.87 11.94
CA ASN A 682 17.06 7.08 13.32
C ASN A 682 16.92 8.56 13.70
N LYS A 683 17.22 9.49 12.78
CA LYS A 683 17.18 10.93 13.03
C LYS A 683 16.64 11.70 11.83
N ILE A 684 15.86 12.76 12.09
CA ILE A 684 15.43 13.72 11.08
C ILE A 684 16.40 14.90 11.08
N PHE A 685 17.01 15.21 9.93
CA PHE A 685 17.96 16.32 9.75
C PHE A 685 17.30 17.58 9.16
N LYS A 686 16.20 17.40 8.42
CA LYS A 686 15.38 18.47 7.85
C LYS A 686 13.94 17.97 7.75
N ASP A 687 12.98 18.80 8.12
CA ASP A 687 11.58 18.63 7.78
C ASP A 687 10.96 20.04 7.74
N ASN A 688 10.77 20.55 6.52
CA ASN A 688 10.15 21.85 6.29
C ASN A 688 8.78 21.72 5.61
N ARG A 689 8.15 20.55 5.69
CA ARG A 689 6.81 20.31 5.12
C ARG A 689 5.79 21.11 5.91
N ILE A 690 4.81 21.69 5.20
CA ILE A 690 3.83 22.60 5.79
C ILE A 690 2.89 21.80 6.71
N PRO A 691 2.76 22.15 8.00
CA PRO A 691 1.90 21.41 8.92
C PRO A 691 0.41 21.68 8.68
N PRO A 692 -0.51 20.86 9.23
CA PRO A 692 -1.95 21.04 9.05
C PRO A 692 -2.52 22.14 9.94
N ARG A 693 -3.76 22.55 9.65
CA ARG A 693 -4.57 23.41 10.54
C ARG A 693 -4.61 22.83 11.96
N GLY A 694 -4.52 23.69 12.97
CA GLY A 694 -4.48 23.27 14.38
C GLY A 694 -3.12 22.80 14.89
N PHE A 695 -2.07 22.83 14.05
CA PHE A 695 -0.70 22.52 14.46
C PHE A 695 -0.25 23.29 15.70
N THR A 696 0.44 22.58 16.60
CA THR A 696 1.25 23.19 17.67
C THR A 696 2.58 22.47 17.78
N ASN A 697 3.63 23.23 18.09
CA ASN A 697 4.99 22.70 18.25
C ASN A 697 5.05 21.63 19.35
N ALA A 698 4.33 21.84 20.46
CA ALA A 698 4.31 20.90 21.58
C ALA A 698 3.70 19.55 21.21
N ALA A 699 2.55 19.54 20.52
CA ALA A 699 1.88 18.30 20.11
C ALA A 699 2.72 17.51 19.09
N PHE A 700 3.30 18.19 18.09
CA PHE A 700 4.09 17.53 17.06
C PHE A 700 5.43 17.00 17.57
N ALA A 701 6.01 17.61 18.61
CA ALA A 701 7.19 17.09 19.28
C ALA A 701 6.93 15.76 20.01
N GLU A 702 5.69 15.50 20.47
CA GLU A 702 5.35 14.31 21.25
C GLU A 702 5.58 13.02 20.45
N PHE A 703 5.16 12.99 19.18
CA PHE A 703 5.24 11.81 18.31
C PHE A 703 6.43 11.82 17.35
N GLY A 704 7.31 12.83 17.44
CA GLY A 704 8.47 12.96 16.57
C GLY A 704 8.18 13.56 15.19
N GLY A 705 7.10 14.34 15.06
CA GLY A 705 6.71 15.02 13.82
C GLY A 705 7.04 16.52 13.79
N ALA A 706 7.85 17.05 14.71
CA ALA A 706 8.19 18.47 14.72
C ALA A 706 8.93 18.90 13.42
N PRO A 707 8.75 20.13 12.94
CA PRO A 707 9.63 20.71 11.91
C PRO A 707 11.10 20.70 12.36
N VAL A 708 12.02 20.51 11.40
CA VAL A 708 13.47 20.47 11.66
C VAL A 708 14.19 21.30 10.60
N ALA A 709 15.15 22.12 11.03
CA ALA A 709 15.85 23.09 10.17
C ALA A 709 14.90 24.10 9.48
N HIS A 710 13.70 24.26 10.03
CA HIS A 710 12.68 25.24 9.67
C HIS A 710 11.74 25.40 10.88
N SER A 711 11.00 26.51 10.97
CA SER A 711 10.09 26.77 12.09
C SER A 711 8.74 27.30 11.60
N TYR A 712 7.69 26.86 12.28
CA TYR A 712 6.33 27.37 12.11
C TYR A 712 5.81 27.82 13.47
N GLU A 713 5.11 28.95 13.50
CA GLU A 713 4.39 29.38 14.69
C GLU A 713 3.19 28.44 14.97
N ASP A 714 2.74 28.39 16.23
CA ASP A 714 1.54 27.62 16.56
C ASP A 714 0.33 28.17 15.78
N GLY A 715 -0.43 27.26 15.16
CA GLY A 715 -1.54 27.60 14.27
C GLY A 715 -1.12 28.03 12.85
N GLN A 716 0.17 28.08 12.54
CA GLN A 716 0.64 28.33 11.16
C GLN A 716 0.54 27.05 10.34
N TYR A 717 -0.32 27.06 9.32
CA TYR A 717 -0.51 25.97 8.34
C TYR A 717 -0.28 26.45 6.90
N TRP A 718 0.56 27.47 6.78
CA TRP A 718 1.02 28.04 5.52
C TRP A 718 2.52 28.34 5.58
N ASP A 719 3.14 28.51 4.42
CA ASP A 719 4.53 28.93 4.30
C ASP A 719 4.64 30.05 3.27
N ASP A 720 5.47 31.06 3.59
CA ASP A 720 5.72 32.21 2.75
C ASP A 720 7.15 32.14 2.21
N THR A 721 7.31 32.36 0.91
CA THR A 721 8.60 32.38 0.22
C THR A 721 8.70 33.62 -0.65
N SER A 722 9.79 34.37 -0.52
CA SER A 722 10.04 35.59 -1.28
C SER A 722 11.02 35.34 -2.43
N TYR A 723 10.66 35.81 -3.61
CA TYR A 723 11.50 35.77 -4.81
C TYR A 723 11.82 37.19 -5.25
N ARG A 724 13.10 37.52 -5.46
CA ARG A 724 13.45 38.84 -5.99
C ARG A 724 12.98 38.96 -7.44
N VAL A 725 12.28 40.05 -7.75
CA VAL A 725 11.83 40.34 -9.12
C VAL A 725 13.05 40.80 -9.93
N PRO A 726 13.41 40.12 -11.03
CA PRO A 726 14.56 40.53 -11.82
C PRO A 726 14.24 41.80 -12.63
N PRO A 727 15.26 42.63 -12.91
CA PRO A 727 15.15 43.79 -13.78
C PRO A 727 14.52 43.46 -15.14
N GLY A 728 13.70 44.37 -15.66
CA GLY A 728 12.95 44.17 -16.92
C GLY A 728 11.75 43.21 -16.84
N ALA A 729 11.53 42.51 -15.72
CA ALA A 729 10.36 41.63 -15.58
C ALA A 729 9.06 42.42 -15.49
N VAL A 730 8.08 41.98 -16.29
CA VAL A 730 6.71 42.53 -16.27
C VAL A 730 5.66 41.49 -15.86
N SER A 731 6.03 40.21 -15.85
CA SER A 731 5.16 39.12 -15.41
C SER A 731 5.92 38.03 -14.68
N ALA A 732 5.23 37.38 -13.75
CA ALA A 732 5.70 36.18 -13.08
C ALA A 732 4.64 35.07 -13.22
N GLU A 733 5.08 33.88 -13.62
CA GLU A 733 4.30 32.64 -13.58
C GLU A 733 4.83 31.78 -12.43
N ILE A 734 3.94 31.37 -11.53
CA ILE A 734 4.27 30.59 -10.34
C ILE A 734 3.54 29.26 -10.45
N ASN A 735 4.29 28.17 -10.38
CA ASN A 735 3.77 26.82 -10.46
C ASN A 735 4.11 26.06 -9.17
N LEU A 736 3.11 25.45 -8.54
CA LEU A 736 3.33 24.49 -7.46
C LEU A 736 3.34 23.08 -8.04
N TYR A 737 4.45 22.38 -7.87
CA TYR A 737 4.63 21.01 -8.37
C TYR A 737 4.73 20.01 -7.22
N TYR A 738 4.17 18.82 -7.44
CA TYR A 738 4.37 17.64 -6.60
C TYR A 738 5.08 16.54 -7.40
N GLN A 739 6.04 15.85 -6.80
CA GLN A 739 6.69 14.69 -7.40
C GLN A 739 6.61 13.49 -6.46
N SER A 740 6.19 12.35 -7.03
CA SER A 740 6.07 11.10 -6.27
C SER A 740 7.43 10.58 -5.83
N THR A 741 8.39 10.42 -6.75
CA THR A 741 9.75 9.96 -6.45
C THR A 741 10.78 10.82 -7.17
N SER A 742 11.88 11.12 -6.50
CA SER A 742 12.97 11.92 -7.03
C SER A 742 13.99 11.06 -7.80
N LYS A 743 14.79 11.69 -8.65
CA LYS A 743 15.89 11.03 -9.37
C LYS A 743 16.92 10.45 -8.41
N GLU A 744 17.28 11.21 -7.38
CA GLU A 744 18.31 10.86 -6.41
C GLU A 744 17.94 9.57 -5.66
N PHE A 745 16.67 9.41 -5.31
CA PHE A 745 16.19 8.19 -4.67
C PHE A 745 16.22 6.98 -5.63
N ILE A 746 15.82 7.17 -6.89
CA ILE A 746 15.86 6.11 -7.90
C ILE A 746 17.29 5.66 -8.21
N GLU A 747 18.22 6.61 -8.32
CA GLU A 747 19.64 6.30 -8.54
C GLU A 747 20.25 5.61 -7.32
N PHE A 748 19.89 6.02 -6.10
CA PHE A 748 20.27 5.30 -4.89
C PHE A 748 19.77 3.85 -4.89
N LEU A 749 18.49 3.60 -5.21
CA LEU A 749 17.94 2.25 -5.25
C LEU A 749 18.68 1.35 -6.24
N ARG A 750 19.13 1.91 -7.37
CA ARG A 750 19.99 1.21 -8.34
C ARG A 750 21.38 0.94 -7.76
N ASP A 751 22.03 1.99 -7.26
CA ASP A 751 23.45 1.96 -6.91
C ASP A 751 23.73 1.22 -5.60
N ALA A 752 22.82 1.25 -4.64
CA ALA A 752 22.94 0.56 -3.36
C ALA A 752 22.49 -0.91 -3.43
N ASN A 753 21.81 -1.33 -4.50
CA ASN A 753 21.38 -2.72 -4.64
C ASN A 753 22.52 -3.57 -5.20
N HIS A 754 22.92 -4.58 -4.42
CA HIS A 754 24.01 -5.47 -4.78
C HIS A 754 23.63 -6.96 -4.67
N THR A 755 22.39 -7.25 -4.29
CA THR A 755 21.91 -8.63 -4.07
C THR A 755 21.01 -9.14 -5.17
N ASN A 756 20.32 -8.26 -5.91
CA ASN A 756 19.53 -8.64 -7.08
C ASN A 756 19.37 -7.48 -8.09
N SER A 757 18.45 -7.65 -9.06
CA SER A 757 18.22 -6.69 -10.15
C SER A 757 17.16 -5.63 -9.86
N LYS A 758 16.46 -5.65 -8.71
CA LYS A 758 15.28 -4.80 -8.49
C LYS A 758 15.56 -3.30 -8.53
N GLY A 759 16.72 -2.88 -8.03
CA GLY A 759 17.17 -1.50 -8.14
C GLY A 759 17.35 -1.06 -9.59
N GLN A 760 18.00 -1.90 -10.40
CA GLN A 760 18.19 -1.65 -11.83
C GLN A 760 16.86 -1.69 -12.61
N GLU A 761 15.99 -2.65 -12.32
CA GLU A 761 14.64 -2.73 -12.92
C GLU A 761 13.85 -1.44 -12.62
N MET A 762 13.93 -0.92 -11.40
CA MET A 762 13.26 0.34 -11.02
C MET A 762 13.84 1.55 -11.74
N TYR A 763 15.17 1.62 -11.88
CA TYR A 763 15.83 2.67 -12.66
C TYR A 763 15.42 2.63 -14.13
N ASP A 764 15.43 1.45 -14.75
CA ASP A 764 15.05 1.29 -16.15
C ASP A 764 13.57 1.64 -16.36
N LEU A 765 12.70 1.27 -15.43
CA LEU A 765 11.29 1.66 -15.44
C LEU A 765 11.14 3.19 -15.39
N TRP A 766 11.83 3.85 -14.47
CA TRP A 766 11.84 5.31 -14.34
C TRP A 766 12.39 5.99 -15.60
N PHE A 767 13.55 5.55 -16.08
CA PHE A 767 14.27 6.15 -17.21
C PHE A 767 13.46 6.08 -18.51
N ASN A 768 12.82 4.95 -18.76
CA ASN A 768 12.04 4.70 -19.98
C ASN A 768 10.63 5.31 -19.95
N ASN A 769 10.16 5.82 -18.81
CA ASN A 769 8.79 6.31 -18.63
C ASN A 769 8.76 7.75 -18.09
N ASN A 770 9.45 8.65 -18.78
CA ASN A 770 9.46 10.11 -18.53
C ASN A 770 9.97 10.52 -17.14
N LYS A 771 10.68 9.63 -16.43
CA LYS A 771 11.43 9.97 -15.22
C LYS A 771 10.56 10.53 -14.08
N CYS A 772 9.35 9.98 -13.91
CA CYS A 772 8.37 10.43 -12.92
C CYS A 772 8.20 11.96 -12.95
N PRO A 773 7.63 12.52 -14.04
CA PRO A 773 7.48 13.96 -14.18
C PRO A 773 6.63 14.53 -13.04
N PRO A 774 6.88 15.78 -12.60
CA PRO A 774 6.04 16.40 -11.60
C PRO A 774 4.60 16.59 -12.07
N GLU A 775 3.67 16.45 -11.12
CA GLU A 775 2.27 16.80 -11.30
C GLU A 775 2.05 18.25 -10.88
N LEU A 776 1.43 19.05 -11.76
CA LEU A 776 1.07 20.44 -11.46
C LEU A 776 -0.11 20.46 -10.47
N MET A 777 0.09 21.09 -9.31
CA MET A 777 -0.95 21.28 -8.31
C MET A 777 -1.72 22.58 -8.56
N ALA A 778 -1.02 23.69 -8.72
CA ALA A 778 -1.61 25.01 -8.91
C ALA A 778 -0.70 25.88 -9.77
N THR A 779 -1.30 26.84 -10.48
CA THR A 779 -0.58 27.87 -11.24
C THR A 779 -1.19 29.24 -10.96
N LEU A 780 -0.36 30.26 -10.89
CA LEU A 780 -0.75 31.65 -10.73
C LEU A 780 0.13 32.52 -11.62
N THR A 781 -0.49 33.40 -12.41
CA THR A 781 0.22 34.42 -13.18
C THR A 781 -0.20 35.80 -12.70
N LEU A 782 0.79 36.67 -12.48
CA LEU A 782 0.54 38.06 -12.12
C LEU A 782 1.52 38.99 -12.83
N SER A 783 1.09 40.25 -13.00
CA SER A 783 2.00 41.32 -13.40
C SER A 783 2.92 41.66 -12.24
N VAL A 784 4.20 41.84 -12.54
CA VAL A 784 5.19 42.35 -11.61
C VAL A 784 5.81 43.62 -12.20
N ASN A 785 6.33 44.48 -11.34
CA ASN A 785 7.06 45.67 -11.75
C ASN A 785 8.49 45.55 -11.23
N ALA A 786 9.47 45.43 -12.12
CA ALA A 786 10.86 45.56 -11.68
C ALA A 786 11.06 46.90 -10.94
N PRO A 787 11.76 46.92 -9.80
CA PRO A 787 12.10 48.16 -9.11
C PRO A 787 12.96 49.02 -10.03
N LEU A 788 12.64 50.31 -10.13
CA LEU A 788 13.51 51.27 -10.79
C LEU A 788 14.54 51.73 -9.76
N VAL A 789 15.80 51.35 -9.96
CA VAL A 789 16.93 51.98 -9.28
C VAL A 789 17.38 53.09 -10.22
N ARG A 790 17.23 54.35 -9.82
CA ARG A 790 17.66 55.52 -10.60
C ARG A 790 19.16 55.46 -10.91
N ALA A 791 19.95 54.87 -10.01
CA ALA A 791 21.38 54.67 -10.23
C ALA A 791 21.73 53.58 -11.26
N ASP A 792 20.77 52.71 -11.64
CA ASP A 792 20.88 51.77 -12.75
C ASP A 792 20.52 52.52 -14.05
N LEU A 793 21.56 53.07 -14.67
CA LEU A 793 21.51 54.06 -15.72
C LEU A 793 21.48 53.46 -17.12
N ASP A 794 21.99 52.24 -17.31
CA ASP A 794 21.85 51.49 -18.55
C ASP A 794 20.67 50.51 -18.55
N ARG A 795 20.06 50.29 -17.38
CA ARG A 795 18.85 49.49 -17.14
C ARG A 795 19.06 48.00 -17.36
N ASP A 796 20.29 47.52 -17.15
CA ASP A 796 20.57 46.10 -17.17
C ASP A 796 20.28 45.41 -15.83
N GLY A 797 20.13 46.21 -14.77
CA GLY A 797 19.60 45.78 -13.50
C GLY A 797 20.55 45.80 -12.32
N ASP A 798 21.86 45.95 -12.55
CA ASP A 798 22.83 46.16 -11.49
C ASP A 798 23.24 47.63 -11.41
N VAL A 799 24.16 47.97 -10.49
CA VAL A 799 24.78 49.30 -10.48
C VAL A 799 26.28 49.11 -10.39
N ASP A 800 26.97 49.36 -11.49
CA ASP A 800 28.37 49.01 -11.63
C ASP A 800 29.25 50.06 -12.35
N GLN A 801 30.34 49.64 -13.01
CA GLN A 801 31.21 50.55 -13.76
C GLN A 801 30.59 51.10 -15.04
N ASP A 802 29.69 50.37 -15.68
CA ASP A 802 29.03 50.79 -16.91
C ASP A 802 28.01 51.90 -16.59
N ASP A 803 27.27 51.79 -15.49
CA ASP A 803 26.47 52.90 -14.96
C ASP A 803 27.31 54.09 -14.54
N TYR A 804 28.46 53.84 -13.89
CA TYR A 804 29.34 54.92 -13.49
C TYR A 804 29.88 55.69 -14.70
N ALA A 805 30.13 55.01 -15.82
CA ALA A 805 30.55 55.65 -17.06
C ALA A 805 29.45 56.59 -17.60
N LEU A 806 28.19 56.18 -17.52
CA LEU A 806 27.04 57.01 -17.87
C LEU A 806 26.84 58.18 -16.91
N PHE A 807 26.95 57.94 -15.60
CA PHE A 807 26.89 58.96 -14.56
C PHE A 807 27.97 60.03 -14.79
N LYS A 808 29.22 59.59 -14.96
CA LYS A 808 30.39 60.46 -15.15
C LYS A 808 30.28 61.36 -16.39
N ALA A 809 29.58 60.92 -17.43
CA ALA A 809 29.37 61.73 -18.64
C ALA A 809 28.51 62.98 -18.38
N CYS A 810 27.75 62.99 -17.29
CA CYS A 810 26.79 64.04 -16.96
C CYS A 810 27.22 64.99 -15.84
N ILE A 811 28.36 64.74 -15.19
CA ILE A 811 28.87 65.58 -14.09
C ILE A 811 29.04 67.04 -14.58
N SER A 812 28.26 67.95 -14.01
CA SER A 812 28.32 69.38 -14.28
C SER A 812 29.02 70.16 -13.16
N GLY A 813 28.93 69.67 -11.91
CA GLY A 813 29.47 70.28 -10.70
C GLY A 813 28.51 71.24 -10.00
N PRO A 814 28.81 71.62 -8.74
CA PRO A 814 27.87 72.31 -7.85
C PRO A 814 27.41 73.66 -8.39
N GLY A 815 26.11 73.85 -8.44
CA GLY A 815 25.40 75.02 -8.95
C GLY A 815 25.47 75.20 -10.47
N ILE A 816 25.93 74.19 -11.22
CA ILE A 816 26.04 74.24 -12.68
C ILE A 816 24.98 73.33 -13.28
N PRO A 817 23.96 73.88 -13.97
CA PRO A 817 22.90 73.06 -14.55
C PRO A 817 23.44 71.95 -15.46
N TYR A 818 22.93 70.75 -15.29
CA TYR A 818 23.34 69.59 -16.08
C TYR A 818 23.01 69.76 -17.58
N GLY A 819 23.72 69.01 -18.42
CA GLY A 819 23.56 69.07 -19.87
C GLY A 819 22.27 68.43 -20.41
N PRO A 820 21.94 68.61 -21.70
CA PRO A 820 20.81 67.91 -22.31
C PRO A 820 20.95 66.38 -22.14
N ASN A 821 19.87 65.71 -21.73
CA ASN A 821 19.79 64.26 -21.45
C ASN A 821 20.50 63.76 -20.17
N CYS A 822 20.77 64.64 -19.20
CA CYS A 822 21.38 64.27 -17.93
C CYS A 822 20.45 64.37 -16.70
N ALA A 823 19.16 64.65 -16.92
CA ALA A 823 18.20 64.87 -15.84
C ALA A 823 17.93 63.62 -14.98
N ASP A 824 18.22 62.44 -15.50
CA ASP A 824 18.10 61.15 -14.81
C ASP A 824 19.38 60.79 -14.03
N ARG A 825 20.38 61.67 -13.98
CA ARG A 825 21.60 61.55 -13.16
C ARG A 825 21.63 62.53 -11.98
N ASP A 826 20.66 63.44 -11.93
CA ASP A 826 20.34 64.34 -10.81
C ASP A 826 19.45 63.55 -9.84
N PHE A 827 20.09 62.88 -8.88
CA PHE A 827 19.46 61.97 -7.94
C PHE A 827 18.90 62.69 -6.71
N ASP A 828 19.41 63.86 -6.35
CA ASP A 828 18.91 64.69 -5.25
C ASP A 828 17.93 65.82 -5.67
N GLU A 829 17.70 65.96 -6.98
CA GLU A 829 16.74 66.83 -7.65
C GLU A 829 17.02 68.34 -7.46
N ASP A 830 18.30 68.72 -7.33
CA ASP A 830 18.70 70.11 -7.11
C ASP A 830 18.99 70.89 -8.42
N GLY A 831 19.04 70.19 -9.55
CA GLY A 831 19.22 70.75 -10.90
C GLY A 831 20.65 70.71 -11.42
N ASP A 832 21.61 70.13 -10.70
CA ASP A 832 22.95 69.81 -11.19
C ASP A 832 23.30 68.31 -11.04
N VAL A 833 24.52 67.93 -11.43
CA VAL A 833 25.03 66.55 -11.24
C VAL A 833 26.43 66.67 -10.65
N ASP A 834 26.58 66.35 -9.37
CA ASP A 834 27.80 66.60 -8.62
C ASP A 834 28.21 65.51 -7.60
N GLN A 835 28.86 65.88 -6.49
CA GLN A 835 29.28 64.93 -5.47
C GLN A 835 28.12 64.42 -4.60
N ASP A 836 27.05 65.20 -4.44
CA ASP A 836 25.90 64.79 -3.65
C ASP A 836 25.14 63.66 -4.38
N ASP A 837 24.96 63.76 -5.70
CA ASP A 837 24.46 62.67 -6.55
C ASP A 837 25.39 61.46 -6.56
N PHE A 838 26.71 61.68 -6.68
CA PHE A 838 27.66 60.58 -6.64
C PHE A 838 27.61 59.85 -5.29
N GLY A 839 27.32 60.57 -4.21
CA GLY A 839 27.09 59.99 -2.89
C GLY A 839 25.89 59.05 -2.85
N ILE A 840 24.84 59.33 -3.63
CA ILE A 840 23.67 58.44 -3.82
C ILE A 840 24.07 57.25 -4.71
N PHE A 841 24.65 57.51 -5.88
CA PHE A 841 25.13 56.48 -6.82
C PHE A 841 26.05 55.45 -6.15
N GLN A 842 27.03 55.93 -5.37
CA GLN A 842 28.02 55.09 -4.70
C GLN A 842 27.38 54.14 -3.69
N ARG A 843 26.29 54.53 -3.03
CA ARG A 843 25.55 53.63 -2.12
C ARG A 843 24.86 52.52 -2.88
N CYS A 844 24.49 52.75 -4.13
CA CYS A 844 23.85 51.76 -4.99
C CYS A 844 24.84 50.81 -5.64
N LEU A 845 26.11 51.21 -5.76
CA LEU A 845 27.15 50.41 -6.39
C LEU A 845 27.26 49.01 -5.75
N SER A 846 26.85 48.01 -6.50
CA SER A 846 26.76 46.61 -6.09
C SER A 846 27.74 45.73 -6.86
N GLY A 847 28.08 46.14 -8.07
CA GLY A 847 28.99 45.42 -8.97
C GLY A 847 28.23 44.63 -10.04
N PRO A 848 28.95 44.10 -11.04
CA PRO A 848 28.35 43.39 -12.16
C PRO A 848 27.63 42.14 -11.69
N ASP A 849 26.44 41.90 -12.24
CA ASP A 849 25.50 40.82 -11.91
C ASP A 849 25.03 40.81 -10.44
N GLU A 850 25.30 41.87 -9.67
CA GLU A 850 24.92 42.01 -8.27
C GLU A 850 23.89 43.12 -8.14
N LEU A 851 22.75 42.81 -7.52
CA LEU A 851 21.66 43.77 -7.51
C LEU A 851 21.87 44.82 -6.40
N PRO A 852 21.62 46.11 -6.66
CA PRO A 852 21.79 47.19 -5.68
C PRO A 852 20.86 47.03 -4.46
N ASP A 853 21.31 47.54 -3.31
CA ASP A 853 20.48 47.63 -2.10
C ASP A 853 19.24 48.49 -2.39
N GLN A 854 18.05 47.99 -2.04
CA GLN A 854 16.78 48.67 -2.29
C GLN A 854 16.65 50.05 -1.61
N ASN A 855 17.46 50.31 -0.58
CA ASN A 855 17.50 51.58 0.14
C ASN A 855 18.73 52.42 -0.22
N CYS A 856 19.49 52.05 -1.25
CA CYS A 856 20.72 52.75 -1.59
C CYS A 856 20.49 54.23 -1.92
N GLU A 857 19.29 54.57 -2.40
CA GLU A 857 18.90 55.94 -2.72
C GLU A 857 18.40 56.77 -1.54
N ASN A 858 18.08 56.12 -0.42
CA ASN A 858 17.49 56.77 0.77
C ASN A 858 18.53 57.36 1.73
#